data_AF-U2J8N7-F1
#
_entry.id   AF-U2J8N7-F1
#
_cell.length_a   1.000
_cell.length_b   1.000
_cell.length_c   1.000
_cell.angle_alpha   90.00
_cell.angle_beta   90.00
_cell.angle_gamma   90.00
#
_symmetry.space_group_name_H-M   'P 1'
#
loop_
_entity.id
_entity.type
_entity.pdbx_description
1 polymer ?
#
loop_
_entity_poly.entity_id
_entity_poly.type
_entity_poly.pdbx_seq_one_letter_code
_entity_poly.pdbx_strand_id
1 'polypeptide(L)'
;YDADKANYDNKVAEKAAADKANQEAKAKYDQEKAAYDAAKAQYDQDLAKYEVDKAAYEKAKTEHDNKQAEKEAADKTNAENEAKYNQEKEAYNQARAEYERKLAEYNTKHEQWQNAKAAYDKFLADHNLTEAQATQELVFEREKNATHTIEGIDTYLTPEAQKRIGTSAVNQYRSNEIKDGDVVSESPYGNKDNEWLEVKQGDKFTVTYDGLTESKMMVEGVPQDITRVIYRYTIDELPSYNQKGIAKVSNDPTVTLTVGASTDDENKAVKVSVDVEFYDKNGQKYDLTQRKAIVALNSLNHWTGAAYVSSEDTPRALTVEARDTEGNVVRGTWNPYADGSHPDIQNGEVQTKSGYADFGGKTVNISADNPLKIVTQSYAVDGSQVENLTGEATTDDKTVNASGSANAHSIGNQDYGYDDNGVQKDDVIGSYTVDAETGMITFTPKKKFQNVEHQEFVNIGDNRYIAIPNSSVSYDANTHEATSNADNQYIEHGAVFNGESTPNLRGWDDEESPYLYYGGAGMQMTNGHLVFTAKGANAVGAPTIYWFAINSTVGYPKKPGEEPKQPTAPTPPTPPTKIVVEVPDKPTEPKQPTPPVAPEPPKMTTVEIPDKPTEPKQPTPPVAPTPPKTINIVVPKKPTEPKAPTPPTAPVPPKTITVEVPKVPTKPNEPTKPNVKWHKNIVVESVKEPKPETPTTPNVPNKPSKPVEPSKPVKNESPKPVKASPVAQESLPQTGDAEGYGLAVFGLGMVAFAVSTMLAAKKRQED
;
A
#
# COMPACT_ATOMS: atom_id res chain seq x y z
N TYR A 1 -88.15 -101.49 13.82
CA TYR A 1 -88.95 -100.32 14.19
C TYR A 1 -88.16 -99.40 15.12
N ASP A 2 -87.85 -99.82 16.35
CA ASP A 2 -87.21 -98.93 17.34
C ASP A 2 -85.80 -98.48 16.94
N ALA A 3 -85.03 -99.36 16.30
CA ALA A 3 -83.73 -99.00 15.70
C ALA A 3 -83.86 -97.97 14.56
N ASP A 4 -84.90 -98.09 13.73
CA ASP A 4 -85.19 -97.18 12.64
C ASP A 4 -85.63 -95.80 13.18
N LYS A 5 -86.46 -95.80 14.23
CA LYS A 5 -86.87 -94.59 14.94
C LYS A 5 -85.68 -93.90 15.62
N ALA A 6 -84.82 -94.63 16.32
CA ALA A 6 -83.63 -94.07 16.94
C ALA A 6 -82.65 -93.45 15.89
N ASN A 7 -82.54 -94.06 14.72
CA ASN A 7 -81.76 -93.51 13.60
C ASN A 7 -82.41 -92.22 13.04
N TYR A 8 -83.74 -92.21 12.88
CA TYR A 8 -84.50 -91.02 12.47
C TYR A 8 -84.36 -89.87 13.49
N ASP A 9 -84.58 -90.14 14.78
CA ASP A 9 -84.47 -89.17 15.87
C ASP A 9 -83.04 -88.57 15.92
N ASN A 10 -82.00 -89.41 15.75
CA ASN A 10 -80.61 -88.94 15.66
C ASN A 10 -80.34 -88.08 14.41
N LYS A 11 -80.92 -88.43 13.24
CA LYS A 11 -80.79 -87.61 12.02
C LYS A 11 -81.51 -86.27 12.13
N VAL A 12 -82.64 -86.22 12.83
CA VAL A 12 -83.31 -84.96 13.18
C VAL A 12 -82.45 -84.12 14.13
N ALA A 13 -81.77 -84.73 15.10
CA ALA A 13 -80.84 -84.03 15.99
C ALA A 13 -79.58 -83.50 15.26
N GLU A 14 -78.97 -84.30 14.37
CA GLU A 14 -77.88 -83.83 13.50
C GLU A 14 -78.33 -82.68 12.59
N LYS A 15 -79.53 -82.77 12.01
CA LYS A 15 -80.08 -81.68 11.19
C LYS A 15 -80.25 -80.40 12.01
N ALA A 16 -80.82 -80.49 13.22
CA ALA A 16 -80.97 -79.33 14.10
C ALA A 16 -79.62 -78.70 14.49
N ALA A 17 -78.58 -79.51 14.71
CA ALA A 17 -77.22 -79.03 14.96
C ALA A 17 -76.59 -78.36 13.72
N ALA A 18 -76.77 -78.94 12.54
CA ALA A 18 -76.29 -78.37 11.28
C ALA A 18 -77.02 -77.06 10.90
N ASP A 19 -78.35 -77.01 11.05
CA ASP A 19 -79.16 -75.81 10.84
C ASP A 19 -78.70 -74.67 11.78
N LYS A 20 -78.45 -74.98 13.06
CA LYS A 20 -77.92 -74.02 14.05
C LYS A 20 -76.52 -73.53 13.69
N ALA A 21 -75.60 -74.41 13.31
CA ALA A 21 -74.26 -74.04 12.87
C ALA A 21 -74.27 -73.19 11.59
N ASN A 22 -75.18 -73.48 10.64
CA ASN A 22 -75.37 -72.67 9.44
C ASN A 22 -75.92 -71.26 9.78
N GLN A 23 -76.86 -71.16 10.73
CA GLN A 23 -77.36 -69.87 11.21
C GLN A 23 -76.27 -69.06 11.91
N GLU A 24 -75.44 -69.67 12.75
CA GLU A 24 -74.31 -69.02 13.41
C GLU A 24 -73.24 -68.57 12.40
N ALA A 25 -72.89 -69.42 11.43
CA ALA A 25 -71.95 -69.07 10.36
C ALA A 25 -72.48 -67.96 9.44
N LYS A 26 -73.78 -67.95 9.13
CA LYS A 26 -74.41 -66.87 8.34
C LYS A 26 -74.51 -65.57 9.14
N ALA A 27 -74.92 -65.62 10.41
CA ALA A 27 -74.97 -64.44 11.27
C ALA A 27 -73.57 -63.80 11.40
N LYS A 28 -72.53 -64.61 11.55
CA LYS A 28 -71.13 -64.15 11.55
C LYS A 28 -70.75 -63.50 10.22
N TYR A 29 -71.05 -64.13 9.07
CA TYR A 29 -70.74 -63.55 7.76
C TYR A 29 -71.52 -62.26 7.49
N ASP A 30 -72.80 -62.19 7.84
CA ASP A 30 -73.61 -60.99 7.67
C ASP A 30 -73.10 -59.85 8.57
N GLN A 31 -72.59 -60.16 9.77
CA GLN A 31 -71.91 -59.22 10.66
C GLN A 31 -70.54 -58.76 10.10
N GLU A 32 -69.71 -59.67 9.61
CA GLU A 32 -68.42 -59.36 8.98
C GLU A 32 -68.61 -58.57 7.68
N LYS A 33 -69.67 -58.85 6.91
CA LYS A 33 -70.03 -58.07 5.72
C LYS A 33 -70.54 -56.68 6.11
N ALA A 34 -71.37 -56.54 7.13
CA ALA A 34 -71.80 -55.22 7.62
C ALA A 34 -70.61 -54.38 8.12
N ALA A 35 -69.64 -55.01 8.78
CA ALA A 35 -68.38 -54.36 9.16
C ALA A 35 -67.53 -53.97 7.94
N TYR A 36 -67.45 -54.81 6.91
CA TYR A 36 -66.79 -54.48 5.64
C TYR A 36 -67.49 -53.34 4.90
N ASP A 37 -68.82 -53.35 4.77
CA ASP A 37 -69.59 -52.31 4.10
C ASP A 37 -69.41 -50.96 4.80
N ALA A 38 -69.40 -50.94 6.13
CA ALA A 38 -69.09 -49.76 6.94
C ALA A 38 -67.63 -49.29 6.79
N ALA A 39 -66.65 -50.21 6.82
CA ALA A 39 -65.25 -49.90 6.60
C ALA A 39 -64.97 -49.40 5.18
N LYS A 40 -65.72 -49.88 4.17
CA LYS A 40 -65.66 -49.37 2.80
C LYS A 40 -66.27 -47.97 2.69
N ALA A 41 -67.40 -47.71 3.36
CA ALA A 41 -67.98 -46.37 3.42
C ALA A 41 -67.03 -45.36 4.08
N GLN A 42 -66.28 -45.77 5.11
CA GLN A 42 -65.22 -44.95 5.69
C GLN A 42 -64.05 -44.75 4.72
N TYR A 43 -63.55 -45.82 4.08
CA TYR A 43 -62.49 -45.73 3.07
C TYR A 43 -62.87 -44.80 1.90
N ASP A 44 -64.11 -44.85 1.43
CA ASP A 44 -64.59 -43.97 0.34
C ASP A 44 -64.59 -42.49 0.77
N GLN A 45 -64.89 -42.20 2.05
CA GLN A 45 -64.78 -40.84 2.62
C GLN A 45 -63.33 -40.41 2.82
N ASP A 46 -62.48 -41.29 3.38
CA ASP A 46 -61.06 -41.04 3.59
C ASP A 46 -60.32 -40.81 2.27
N LEU A 47 -60.71 -41.53 1.20
CA LEU A 47 -60.17 -41.36 -0.15
C LEU A 47 -60.62 -40.03 -0.78
N ALA A 48 -61.89 -39.65 -0.61
CA ALA A 48 -62.38 -38.34 -1.04
C ALA A 48 -61.67 -37.20 -0.30
N LYS A 49 -61.37 -37.37 0.99
CA LYS A 49 -60.54 -36.43 1.75
C LYS A 49 -59.09 -36.41 1.24
N TYR A 50 -58.48 -37.56 0.99
CA TYR A 50 -57.11 -37.67 0.49
C TYR A 50 -56.91 -36.90 -0.82
N GLU A 51 -57.80 -37.02 -1.81
CA GLU A 51 -57.64 -36.28 -3.07
C GLU A 51 -57.80 -34.75 -2.89
N VAL A 52 -58.62 -34.30 -1.93
CA VAL A 52 -58.72 -32.87 -1.56
C VAL A 52 -57.47 -32.39 -0.83
N ASP A 53 -56.98 -33.13 0.16
CA ASP A 53 -55.74 -32.85 0.88
C ASP A 53 -54.53 -32.81 -0.08
N LYS A 54 -54.51 -33.70 -1.07
CA LYS A 54 -53.47 -33.80 -2.10
C LYS A 54 -53.49 -32.62 -3.07
N ALA A 55 -54.67 -32.19 -3.52
CA ALA A 55 -54.80 -30.99 -4.34
C ALA A 55 -54.35 -29.73 -3.58
N ALA A 56 -54.61 -29.66 -2.26
CA ALA A 56 -54.08 -28.61 -1.40
C ALA A 56 -52.55 -28.72 -1.22
N TYR A 57 -52.01 -29.93 -1.04
CA TYR A 57 -50.58 -30.20 -0.95
C TYR A 57 -49.83 -29.77 -2.22
N GLU A 58 -50.27 -30.15 -3.42
CA GLU A 58 -49.58 -29.78 -4.67
C GLU A 58 -49.60 -28.26 -4.91
N LYS A 59 -50.70 -27.59 -4.54
CA LYS A 59 -50.76 -26.11 -4.55
C LYS A 59 -49.75 -25.51 -3.56
N ALA A 60 -49.78 -25.94 -2.30
CA ALA A 60 -48.87 -25.44 -1.27
C ALA A 60 -47.40 -25.73 -1.60
N LYS A 61 -47.11 -26.87 -2.24
CA LYS A 61 -45.79 -27.25 -2.71
C LYS A 61 -45.32 -26.34 -3.84
N THR A 62 -46.19 -26.03 -4.81
CA THR A 62 -45.89 -25.08 -5.89
C THR A 62 -45.65 -23.66 -5.35
N GLU A 63 -46.40 -23.26 -4.32
CA GLU A 63 -46.26 -21.97 -3.64
C GLU A 63 -44.94 -21.89 -2.84
N HIS A 64 -44.59 -22.94 -2.08
CA HIS A 64 -43.30 -23.13 -1.42
C HIS A 64 -42.13 -23.09 -2.40
N ASP A 65 -42.17 -23.88 -3.47
CA ASP A 65 -41.07 -24.01 -4.43
C ASP A 65 -40.84 -22.71 -5.22
N ASN A 66 -41.91 -21.97 -5.55
CA ASN A 66 -41.80 -20.63 -6.12
C ASN A 66 -41.21 -19.63 -5.13
N LYS A 67 -41.64 -19.64 -3.85
CA LYS A 67 -41.09 -18.75 -2.82
C LYS A 67 -39.64 -19.04 -2.48
N GLN A 68 -39.24 -20.31 -2.52
CA GLN A 68 -37.84 -20.72 -2.40
C GLN A 68 -37.00 -20.15 -3.55
N ALA A 69 -37.48 -20.21 -4.81
CA ALA A 69 -36.79 -19.62 -5.95
C ALA A 69 -36.75 -18.07 -5.91
N GLU A 70 -37.82 -17.42 -5.44
CA GLU A 70 -37.82 -15.97 -5.16
C GLU A 70 -36.78 -15.61 -4.08
N LYS A 71 -36.67 -16.41 -3.02
CA LYS A 71 -35.67 -16.22 -1.95
C LYS A 71 -34.25 -16.40 -2.48
N GLU A 72 -33.97 -17.44 -3.26
CA GLU A 72 -32.65 -17.66 -3.87
C GLU A 72 -32.23 -16.51 -4.80
N ALA A 73 -33.19 -15.94 -5.54
CA ALA A 73 -32.96 -14.73 -6.34
C ALA A 73 -32.69 -13.49 -5.46
N ALA A 74 -33.47 -13.30 -4.38
CA ALA A 74 -33.28 -12.20 -3.43
C ALA A 74 -31.94 -12.30 -2.68
N ASP A 75 -31.55 -13.49 -2.22
CA ASP A 75 -30.25 -13.76 -1.59
C ASP A 75 -29.09 -13.43 -2.54
N LYS A 76 -29.21 -13.80 -3.82
CA LYS A 76 -28.22 -13.47 -4.86
C LYS A 76 -28.12 -11.96 -5.11
N THR A 77 -29.23 -11.24 -5.23
CA THR A 77 -29.22 -9.78 -5.39
C THR A 77 -28.74 -9.07 -4.12
N ASN A 78 -29.02 -9.61 -2.92
CA ASN A 78 -28.44 -9.11 -1.67
C ASN A 78 -26.91 -9.25 -1.69
N ALA A 79 -26.37 -10.41 -2.08
CA ALA A 79 -24.93 -10.63 -2.17
C ALA A 79 -24.26 -9.73 -3.24
N GLU A 80 -24.91 -9.51 -4.39
CA GLU A 80 -24.42 -8.59 -5.43
C GLU A 80 -24.40 -7.13 -4.96
N ASN A 81 -25.44 -6.69 -4.23
CA ASN A 81 -25.50 -5.36 -3.63
C ASN A 81 -24.49 -5.19 -2.48
N GLU A 82 -24.28 -6.22 -1.66
CA GLU A 82 -23.31 -6.21 -0.56
C GLU A 82 -21.86 -6.18 -1.10
N ALA A 83 -21.55 -6.96 -2.15
CA ALA A 83 -20.27 -6.90 -2.84
C ALA A 83 -20.01 -5.51 -3.47
N LYS A 84 -21.02 -4.91 -4.11
CA LYS A 84 -20.93 -3.55 -4.66
C LYS A 84 -20.72 -2.51 -3.56
N TYR A 85 -21.47 -2.58 -2.46
CA TYR A 85 -21.29 -1.68 -1.32
C TYR A 85 -19.89 -1.78 -0.73
N ASN A 86 -19.35 -3.00 -0.57
CA ASN A 86 -17.99 -3.20 -0.08
C ASN A 86 -16.93 -2.62 -1.05
N GLN A 87 -17.14 -2.71 -2.36
CA GLN A 87 -16.26 -2.06 -3.35
C GLN A 87 -16.35 -0.52 -3.30
N GLU A 88 -17.55 0.05 -3.15
CA GLU A 88 -17.74 1.50 -3.01
C GLU A 88 -17.21 2.02 -1.67
N LYS A 89 -17.25 1.18 -0.62
CA LYS A 89 -16.61 1.44 0.67
C LYS A 89 -15.11 1.49 0.51
N GLU A 90 -14.50 0.50 -0.15
CA GLU A 90 -13.06 0.48 -0.41
C GLU A 90 -12.57 1.68 -1.24
N ALA A 91 -13.38 2.18 -2.18
CA ALA A 91 -13.06 3.43 -2.89
C ALA A 91 -13.18 4.69 -1.99
N TYR A 92 -14.21 4.78 -1.13
CA TYR A 92 -14.36 5.86 -0.15
C TYR A 92 -13.21 5.86 0.87
N ASN A 93 -12.85 4.67 1.34
CA ASN A 93 -11.78 4.36 2.28
C ASN A 93 -10.44 4.92 1.82
N GLN A 94 -10.02 4.55 0.60
CA GLN A 94 -8.79 5.06 -0.02
C GLN A 94 -8.85 6.58 -0.22
N ALA A 95 -10.00 7.12 -0.63
CA ALA A 95 -10.21 8.56 -0.76
C ALA A 95 -10.18 9.31 0.59
N ARG A 96 -10.47 8.67 1.72
CA ARG A 96 -10.41 9.27 3.06
C ARG A 96 -8.99 9.44 3.54
N ALA A 97 -8.16 8.40 3.46
CA ALA A 97 -6.74 8.51 3.83
C ALA A 97 -6.02 9.57 2.96
N GLU A 98 -6.33 9.61 1.66
CA GLU A 98 -5.80 10.63 0.75
C GLU A 98 -6.35 12.05 1.05
N TYR A 99 -7.58 12.17 1.57
CA TYR A 99 -8.12 13.43 2.09
C TYR A 99 -7.40 13.88 3.38
N GLU A 100 -7.18 12.98 4.34
CA GLU A 100 -6.49 13.29 5.61
C GLU A 100 -5.04 13.71 5.35
N ARG A 101 -4.33 13.01 4.46
CA ARG A 101 -3.00 13.39 3.96
C ARG A 101 -3.00 14.79 3.33
N LYS A 102 -3.94 15.07 2.43
CA LYS A 102 -4.12 16.38 1.79
C LYS A 102 -4.55 17.48 2.76
N LEU A 103 -5.21 17.15 3.87
CA LEU A 103 -5.62 18.13 4.87
C LEU A 103 -4.43 18.60 5.71
N ALA A 104 -3.54 17.69 6.11
CA ALA A 104 -2.27 18.05 6.73
C ALA A 104 -1.40 18.90 5.79
N GLU A 105 -1.24 18.45 4.53
CA GLU A 105 -0.54 19.18 3.47
C GLU A 105 -1.13 20.59 3.23
N TYR A 106 -2.46 20.71 3.24
CA TYR A 106 -3.16 21.99 3.12
C TYR A 106 -2.89 22.93 4.30
N ASN A 107 -2.91 22.44 5.54
CA ASN A 107 -2.69 23.28 6.72
C ASN A 107 -1.31 23.95 6.67
N THR A 108 -0.23 23.19 6.43
CA THR A 108 1.13 23.73 6.28
C THR A 108 1.21 24.72 5.11
N LYS A 109 0.59 24.41 3.97
CA LYS A 109 0.54 25.34 2.81
C LYS A 109 -0.22 26.63 3.14
N HIS A 110 -1.25 26.57 3.98
CA HIS A 110 -2.04 27.73 4.37
C HIS A 110 -1.26 28.66 5.29
N GLU A 111 -0.54 28.10 6.27
CA GLU A 111 0.36 28.86 7.16
C GLU A 111 1.52 29.51 6.38
N GLN A 112 2.14 28.77 5.45
CA GLN A 112 3.15 29.29 4.53
C GLN A 112 2.62 30.43 3.65
N TRP A 113 1.43 30.26 3.06
CA TRP A 113 0.77 31.29 2.26
C TRP A 113 0.42 32.53 3.09
N GLN A 114 -0.08 32.35 4.33
CA GLN A 114 -0.34 33.45 5.25
C GLN A 114 0.94 34.24 5.58
N ASN A 115 2.04 33.55 5.86
CA ASN A 115 3.33 34.20 6.12
C ASN A 115 3.83 34.97 4.89
N ALA A 116 3.86 34.33 3.71
CA ALA A 116 4.27 34.98 2.47
C ALA A 116 3.38 36.17 2.12
N LYS A 117 2.07 36.10 2.40
CA LYS A 117 1.16 37.24 2.23
C LYS A 117 1.49 38.36 3.20
N ALA A 118 1.71 38.06 4.48
CA ALA A 118 2.09 39.05 5.48
C ALA A 118 3.47 39.69 5.16
N ALA A 119 4.42 38.92 4.61
CA ALA A 119 5.71 39.42 4.14
C ALA A 119 5.54 40.40 2.98
N TYR A 120 4.73 40.03 1.96
CA TYR A 120 4.44 40.85 0.80
C TYR A 120 3.64 42.12 1.14
N ASP A 121 2.60 42.01 1.96
CA ASP A 121 1.79 43.14 2.44
C ASP A 121 2.66 44.15 3.20
N LYS A 122 3.56 43.66 4.09
CA LYS A 122 4.55 44.51 4.80
C LYS A 122 5.56 45.15 3.85
N PHE A 123 6.07 44.39 2.89
CA PHE A 123 7.01 44.88 1.88
C PHE A 123 6.41 46.06 1.09
N LEU A 124 5.17 45.93 0.62
CA LEU A 124 4.46 47.03 -0.06
C LEU A 124 4.16 48.24 0.84
N ALA A 125 4.07 48.04 2.16
CA ALA A 125 3.83 49.11 3.12
C ALA A 125 5.12 49.82 3.57
N ASP A 126 6.29 49.20 3.43
CA ASP A 126 7.57 49.84 3.76
C ASP A 126 8.07 50.71 2.59
N HIS A 127 7.83 52.01 2.72
CA HIS A 127 8.29 53.00 1.75
C HIS A 127 9.82 53.07 1.63
N ASN A 128 10.59 52.77 2.69
CA ASN A 128 12.05 52.79 2.62
C ASN A 128 12.57 51.59 1.82
N LEU A 129 11.95 50.43 2.01
CA LEU A 129 12.33 49.19 1.34
C LEU A 129 11.92 49.19 -0.15
N THR A 130 10.73 49.71 -0.45
CA THR A 130 10.30 49.91 -1.84
C THR A 130 11.06 51.04 -2.55
N GLU A 131 11.46 52.12 -1.86
CA GLU A 131 12.41 53.10 -2.42
C GLU A 131 13.79 52.47 -2.64
N ALA A 132 14.30 51.66 -1.70
CA ALA A 132 15.58 50.98 -1.85
C ALA A 132 15.59 50.06 -3.10
N GLN A 133 14.56 49.22 -3.28
CA GLN A 133 14.41 48.42 -4.49
C GLN A 133 14.30 49.31 -5.74
N ALA A 134 13.44 50.32 -5.72
CA ALA A 134 13.20 51.20 -6.88
C ALA A 134 14.37 52.14 -7.22
N THR A 135 15.37 52.24 -6.35
CA THR A 135 16.58 53.05 -6.55
C THR A 135 17.88 52.24 -6.48
N GLN A 136 17.78 50.91 -6.66
CA GLN A 136 18.91 50.05 -7.00
C GLN A 136 19.68 50.62 -8.20
N GLU A 137 20.99 50.79 -8.06
CA GLU A 137 21.87 51.24 -9.14
C GLU A 137 22.75 50.11 -9.71
N LEU A 138 22.89 48.97 -9.02
CA LEU A 138 23.64 47.83 -9.52
C LEU A 138 22.71 46.82 -10.23
N VAL A 139 23.02 46.51 -11.48
CA VAL A 139 22.48 45.35 -12.22
C VAL A 139 23.64 44.37 -12.42
N PHE A 140 23.61 43.25 -11.72
CA PHE A 140 24.68 42.25 -11.66
C PHE A 140 24.04 40.90 -11.26
N GLU A 141 23.26 40.33 -12.18
CA GLU A 141 22.32 39.23 -11.89
C GLU A 141 22.85 37.85 -12.32
N ARG A 142 23.24 37.70 -13.60
CA ARG A 142 23.94 36.52 -14.18
C ARG A 142 24.87 36.94 -15.32
N GLU A 143 26.02 36.30 -15.45
CA GLU A 143 27.10 36.61 -16.41
C GLU A 143 27.71 35.33 -17.02
N LYS A 144 26.84 34.43 -17.49
CA LYS A 144 27.16 33.07 -18.01
C LYS A 144 28.17 32.99 -19.16
N ASN A 145 28.57 34.13 -19.74
CA ASN A 145 29.54 34.23 -20.83
C ASN A 145 30.90 34.80 -20.41
N ALA A 146 31.11 35.10 -19.13
CA ALA A 146 32.36 35.64 -18.60
C ALA A 146 33.57 34.74 -18.91
N THR A 147 34.75 35.33 -18.76
CA THR A 147 36.04 34.63 -18.70
C THR A 147 36.78 35.12 -17.47
N HIS A 148 37.44 34.22 -16.75
CA HIS A 148 38.16 34.58 -15.53
C HIS A 148 39.64 34.25 -15.57
N THR A 149 40.42 34.89 -14.70
CA THR A 149 41.82 34.54 -14.44
C THR A 149 42.11 34.60 -12.95
N ILE A 150 42.83 33.59 -12.45
CA ILE A 150 43.19 33.44 -11.04
C ILE A 150 44.66 33.82 -10.86
N GLU A 151 44.94 34.73 -9.92
CA GLU A 151 46.29 35.19 -9.58
C GLU A 151 46.56 35.02 -8.08
N GLY A 152 47.79 34.64 -7.73
CA GLY A 152 48.25 34.50 -6.33
C GLY A 152 48.17 33.09 -5.74
N ILE A 153 47.59 32.13 -6.46
CA ILE A 153 47.52 30.72 -6.07
C ILE A 153 47.77 29.79 -7.28
N ASP A 154 48.50 28.70 -7.05
CA ASP A 154 48.93 27.72 -8.06
C ASP A 154 48.70 26.27 -7.60
N THR A 155 47.61 26.02 -6.86
CA THR A 155 47.27 24.70 -6.30
C THR A 155 45.92 24.20 -6.81
N TYR A 156 45.84 23.89 -8.10
CA TYR A 156 44.63 23.41 -8.77
C TYR A 156 44.41 21.91 -8.53
N LEU A 157 43.19 21.50 -8.19
CA LEU A 157 42.81 20.08 -8.15
C LEU A 157 42.63 19.54 -9.57
N THR A 158 43.01 18.29 -9.79
CA THR A 158 42.70 17.56 -11.04
C THR A 158 41.23 17.13 -11.09
N PRO A 159 40.61 17.05 -12.29
CA PRO A 159 39.26 16.49 -12.45
C PRO A 159 39.12 15.07 -11.89
N GLU A 160 40.17 14.26 -11.99
CA GLU A 160 40.26 12.93 -11.41
C GLU A 160 40.20 12.96 -9.87
N ALA A 161 40.88 13.91 -9.23
CA ALA A 161 40.85 14.10 -7.78
C ALA A 161 39.47 14.58 -7.31
N GLN A 162 38.92 15.62 -7.94
CA GLN A 162 37.59 16.17 -7.63
C GLN A 162 36.53 15.05 -7.64
N LYS A 163 36.47 14.30 -8.74
CA LYS A 163 35.52 13.18 -8.92
C LYS A 163 35.75 12.03 -7.94
N ARG A 164 36.97 11.84 -7.44
CA ARG A 164 37.34 10.79 -6.47
C ARG A 164 37.00 11.18 -5.03
N ILE A 165 37.08 12.47 -4.69
CA ILE A 165 36.79 12.98 -3.34
C ILE A 165 35.28 12.92 -3.06
N GLY A 166 34.46 13.33 -4.03
CA GLY A 166 33.01 13.14 -3.98
C GLY A 166 32.28 13.80 -5.14
N THR A 167 31.04 13.38 -5.42
CA THR A 167 30.19 13.95 -6.48
C THR A 167 28.87 14.54 -5.98
N SER A 168 28.64 14.53 -4.66
CA SER A 168 27.52 15.24 -4.02
C SER A 168 27.95 16.66 -3.63
N ALA A 169 27.03 17.61 -3.66
CA ALA A 169 27.24 19.03 -3.32
C ALA A 169 28.16 19.25 -2.10
N VAL A 170 27.93 18.52 -1.00
CA VAL A 170 28.71 18.62 0.25
C VAL A 170 30.00 17.80 0.22
N ASN A 171 29.95 16.47 0.00
CA ASN A 171 31.12 15.60 0.20
C ASN A 171 32.31 15.83 -0.74
N GLN A 172 32.13 16.55 -1.86
CA GLN A 172 33.24 16.97 -2.72
C GLN A 172 34.24 17.92 -2.03
N TYR A 173 33.87 18.52 -0.89
CA TYR A 173 34.72 19.39 -0.07
C TYR A 173 35.47 18.65 1.07
N ARG A 174 35.54 17.32 1.05
CA ARG A 174 36.34 16.51 2.00
C ARG A 174 37.84 16.68 1.75
N SER A 175 38.42 17.79 2.20
CA SER A 175 39.84 18.14 1.98
C SER A 175 40.84 17.12 2.53
N ASN A 176 40.46 16.30 3.53
CA ASN A 176 41.31 15.22 4.02
C ASN A 176 41.38 13.99 3.09
N GLU A 177 40.59 13.95 2.01
CA GLU A 177 40.70 12.94 0.93
C GLU A 177 41.61 13.38 -0.23
N ILE A 178 42.25 14.56 -0.13
CA ILE A 178 43.30 15.00 -1.06
C ILE A 178 44.59 14.19 -0.81
N LYS A 179 45.27 13.79 -1.89
CA LYS A 179 46.42 12.86 -1.90
C LYS A 179 47.54 13.39 -2.80
N ASP A 180 48.76 12.88 -2.59
CA ASP A 180 49.93 13.24 -3.40
C ASP A 180 49.67 12.99 -4.89
N GLY A 181 49.79 14.04 -5.70
CA GLY A 181 49.52 14.00 -7.15
C GLY A 181 48.09 14.41 -7.57
N ASP A 182 47.18 14.68 -6.64
CA ASP A 182 45.86 15.27 -6.95
C ASP A 182 45.97 16.72 -7.45
N VAL A 183 47.00 17.45 -7.02
CA VAL A 183 47.17 18.90 -7.18
C VAL A 183 48.26 19.22 -8.21
N VAL A 184 47.99 20.19 -9.08
CA VAL A 184 48.87 20.64 -10.18
C VAL A 184 49.01 22.17 -10.21
N SER A 185 50.13 22.66 -10.77
CA SER A 185 50.50 24.10 -10.78
C SER A 185 50.02 24.88 -12.00
N GLU A 186 49.57 24.20 -13.04
CA GLU A 186 48.90 24.80 -14.20
C GLU A 186 47.43 24.33 -14.15
N SER A 187 46.47 25.23 -14.35
CA SER A 187 45.05 24.86 -14.23
C SER A 187 44.68 23.81 -15.30
N PRO A 188 44.05 22.69 -14.92
CA PRO A 188 43.54 21.69 -15.86
C PRO A 188 42.18 22.07 -16.46
N TYR A 189 41.63 23.24 -16.08
CA TYR A 189 40.31 23.73 -16.47
C TYR A 189 40.42 24.82 -17.56
N GLY A 190 39.33 25.04 -18.30
CA GLY A 190 39.21 26.22 -19.16
C GLY A 190 38.75 27.43 -18.37
N ASN A 191 39.14 28.64 -18.81
CA ASN A 191 38.78 29.90 -18.14
C ASN A 191 37.29 30.31 -18.20
N LYS A 192 36.43 29.38 -18.64
CA LYS A 192 34.95 29.44 -18.71
C LYS A 192 34.29 28.28 -17.96
N ASP A 193 35.08 27.37 -17.39
CA ASP A 193 34.63 26.25 -16.56
C ASP A 193 34.74 26.64 -15.08
N ASN A 194 34.13 25.87 -14.17
CA ASN A 194 34.33 26.07 -12.73
C ASN A 194 35.71 25.50 -12.34
N GLU A 195 36.59 26.32 -11.76
CA GLU A 195 37.95 25.91 -11.38
C GLU A 195 38.03 25.46 -9.91
N TRP A 196 38.77 24.39 -9.64
CA TRP A 196 38.87 23.78 -8.32
C TRP A 196 40.28 23.92 -7.74
N LEU A 197 40.38 24.39 -6.49
CA LEU A 197 41.63 24.72 -5.81
C LEU A 197 41.75 23.93 -4.49
N GLU A 198 42.95 23.42 -4.18
CA GLU A 198 43.35 23.21 -2.78
C GLU A 198 43.74 24.58 -2.20
N VAL A 199 43.03 25.04 -1.19
CA VAL A 199 43.32 26.29 -0.46
C VAL A 199 43.78 26.01 0.97
N LYS A 200 44.46 26.97 1.60
CA LYS A 200 44.97 26.87 2.98
C LYS A 200 44.63 28.09 3.81
N GLN A 201 44.58 27.93 5.13
CA GLN A 201 44.43 29.06 6.06
C GLN A 201 45.59 30.06 5.87
N GLY A 202 45.25 31.31 5.54
CA GLY A 202 46.19 32.39 5.20
C GLY A 202 46.40 32.64 3.71
N ASP A 203 45.93 31.77 2.81
CA ASP A 203 46.06 31.96 1.36
C ASP A 203 45.27 33.19 0.88
N LYS A 204 45.83 33.86 -0.15
CA LYS A 204 45.25 35.06 -0.76
C LYS A 204 45.34 34.98 -2.27
N PHE A 205 44.20 35.11 -2.94
CA PHE A 205 44.14 35.06 -4.40
C PHE A 205 43.15 36.10 -4.95
N THR A 206 43.43 36.58 -6.16
CA THR A 206 42.57 37.49 -6.91
C THR A 206 41.96 36.73 -8.08
N VAL A 207 40.63 36.83 -8.24
CA VAL A 207 39.93 36.36 -9.43
C VAL A 207 39.40 37.56 -10.19
N THR A 208 39.91 37.75 -11.41
CA THR A 208 39.47 38.82 -12.31
C THR A 208 38.53 38.21 -13.35
N TYR A 209 37.32 38.76 -13.46
CA TYR A 209 36.32 38.38 -14.45
C TYR A 209 36.18 39.47 -15.50
N ASP A 210 36.38 39.09 -16.76
CA ASP A 210 36.30 39.93 -17.95
C ASP A 210 35.29 39.37 -18.96
N GLY A 211 34.86 40.19 -19.91
CA GLY A 211 33.93 39.78 -20.97
C GLY A 211 32.46 39.75 -20.52
N LEU A 212 32.13 40.52 -19.49
CA LEU A 212 30.77 40.72 -18.96
C LEU A 212 29.90 41.47 -20.00
N THR A 213 28.64 41.07 -20.16
CA THR A 213 27.73 41.63 -21.18
C THR A 213 26.42 42.19 -20.63
N GLU A 214 25.90 41.61 -19.55
CA GLU A 214 24.58 41.95 -19.01
C GLU A 214 24.67 43.05 -17.95
N SER A 215 25.77 43.10 -17.20
CA SER A 215 25.94 43.88 -15.96
C SER A 215 26.16 45.36 -16.18
N LYS A 216 25.51 46.20 -15.36
CA LYS A 216 25.47 47.67 -15.51
C LYS A 216 25.42 48.37 -14.16
N MET A 217 26.05 49.54 -14.11
CA MET A 217 25.89 50.52 -13.04
C MET A 217 25.03 51.67 -13.57
N MET A 218 23.93 51.97 -12.91
CA MET A 218 23.13 53.16 -13.19
C MET A 218 23.84 54.38 -12.57
N VAL A 219 24.09 55.40 -13.38
CA VAL A 219 24.76 56.64 -12.95
C VAL A 219 23.91 57.82 -13.41
N GLU A 220 23.36 58.58 -12.46
CA GLU A 220 22.42 59.68 -12.74
C GLU A 220 21.21 59.25 -13.61
N GLY A 221 20.79 57.98 -13.46
CA GLY A 221 19.72 57.36 -14.25
C GLY A 221 20.14 56.85 -15.65
N VAL A 222 21.41 56.97 -16.02
CA VAL A 222 21.96 56.44 -17.28
C VAL A 222 22.66 55.10 -17.02
N PRO A 223 22.33 54.02 -17.75
CA PRO A 223 23.04 52.75 -17.63
C PRO A 223 24.46 52.87 -18.21
N GLN A 224 25.45 52.40 -17.45
CA GLN A 224 26.85 52.30 -17.85
C GLN A 224 27.31 50.84 -17.68
N ASP A 225 27.91 50.25 -18.71
CA ASP A 225 28.33 48.85 -18.65
C ASP A 225 29.42 48.62 -17.60
N ILE A 226 29.30 47.50 -16.87
CA ILE A 226 30.36 46.96 -16.03
C ILE A 226 31.07 45.91 -16.88
N THR A 227 32.31 46.17 -17.30
CA THR A 227 33.03 45.25 -18.22
C THR A 227 33.98 44.30 -17.50
N ARG A 228 34.32 44.60 -16.25
CA ARG A 228 35.16 43.76 -15.38
C ARG A 228 34.68 43.82 -13.93
N VAL A 229 34.75 42.67 -13.26
CA VAL A 229 34.67 42.55 -11.80
C VAL A 229 35.95 41.88 -11.29
N ILE A 230 36.49 42.37 -10.18
CA ILE A 230 37.61 41.73 -9.49
C ILE A 230 37.17 41.35 -8.09
N TYR A 231 37.41 40.10 -7.70
CA TYR A 231 37.29 39.62 -6.33
C TYR A 231 38.68 39.33 -5.76
N ARG A 232 38.93 39.73 -4.51
CA ARG A 232 40.18 39.45 -3.78
C ARG A 232 39.84 38.67 -2.53
N TYR A 233 40.16 37.38 -2.51
CA TYR A 233 39.83 36.47 -1.43
C TYR A 233 41.00 36.34 -0.44
N THR A 234 40.68 36.21 0.85
CA THR A 234 41.58 35.69 1.88
C THR A 234 40.87 34.56 2.61
N ILE A 235 41.53 33.40 2.73
CA ILE A 235 41.03 32.29 3.53
C ILE A 235 41.48 32.49 4.98
N ASP A 236 40.59 33.01 5.83
CA ASP A 236 40.93 33.40 7.20
C ASP A 236 40.95 32.21 8.17
N GLU A 237 40.05 31.24 7.99
CA GLU A 237 39.95 30.03 8.82
C GLU A 237 39.36 28.84 8.04
N LEU A 238 39.81 27.64 8.42
CA LEU A 238 39.28 26.36 7.96
C LEU A 238 39.26 25.37 9.13
N PRO A 239 38.24 24.51 9.26
CA PRO A 239 38.09 23.58 10.39
C PRO A 239 38.92 22.29 10.29
N SER A 240 39.77 22.14 9.28
CA SER A 240 40.66 20.98 9.14
C SER A 240 41.95 21.14 9.95
N TYR A 241 42.45 20.06 10.56
CA TYR A 241 43.68 20.10 11.36
C TYR A 241 44.92 20.38 10.50
N ASN A 242 44.91 19.98 9.24
CA ASN A 242 45.95 20.30 8.26
C ASN A 242 45.81 21.72 7.67
N GLN A 243 44.77 22.47 8.06
CA GLN A 243 44.44 23.81 7.56
C GLN A 243 44.24 23.87 6.04
N LYS A 244 43.88 22.74 5.39
CA LYS A 244 43.54 22.64 3.97
C LYS A 244 42.04 22.61 3.73
N GLY A 245 41.60 23.28 2.68
CA GLY A 245 40.23 23.29 2.19
C GLY A 245 40.20 23.10 0.67
N ILE A 246 38.99 23.06 0.13
CA ILE A 246 38.70 23.01 -1.29
C ILE A 246 37.86 24.25 -1.64
N ALA A 247 38.23 24.96 -2.71
CA ALA A 247 37.47 26.08 -3.23
C ALA A 247 37.04 25.81 -4.68
N LYS A 248 35.77 26.06 -4.98
CA LYS A 248 35.16 26.06 -6.33
C LYS A 248 35.00 27.52 -6.75
N VAL A 249 35.90 28.01 -7.59
CA VAL A 249 35.76 29.31 -8.26
C VAL A 249 34.73 29.15 -9.36
N SER A 250 33.64 29.91 -9.31
CA SER A 250 32.61 29.79 -10.35
C SER A 250 33.02 30.51 -11.63
N ASN A 251 32.62 29.97 -12.78
CA ASN A 251 32.75 30.67 -14.07
C ASN A 251 31.86 31.92 -14.18
N ASP A 252 30.73 31.98 -13.46
CA ASP A 252 29.87 33.15 -13.38
C ASP A 252 30.21 33.98 -12.12
N PRO A 253 30.65 35.25 -12.26
CA PRO A 253 31.02 36.09 -11.11
C PRO A 253 29.85 36.37 -10.14
N THR A 254 28.61 36.20 -10.59
CA THR A 254 27.38 36.38 -9.77
C THR A 254 27.01 35.13 -8.96
N VAL A 255 27.71 34.02 -9.22
CA VAL A 255 27.71 32.76 -8.44
C VAL A 255 28.94 32.70 -7.53
N THR A 256 30.00 33.45 -7.85
CA THR A 256 31.11 33.79 -6.94
C THR A 256 31.96 32.58 -6.50
N LEU A 257 31.82 32.08 -5.26
CA LEU A 257 32.76 31.12 -4.68
C LEU A 257 32.08 30.16 -3.70
N THR A 258 32.35 28.85 -3.82
CA THR A 258 32.09 27.90 -2.73
C THR A 258 33.41 27.52 -2.07
N VAL A 259 33.47 27.52 -0.74
CA VAL A 259 34.63 27.01 0.02
C VAL A 259 34.14 25.98 1.03
N GLY A 260 34.92 24.92 1.23
CA GLY A 260 34.66 23.93 2.28
C GLY A 260 35.90 23.13 2.68
N ALA A 261 35.83 22.43 3.81
CA ALA A 261 36.89 21.57 4.30
C ALA A 261 36.34 20.45 5.18
N SER A 262 37.11 19.37 5.33
CA SER A 262 36.87 18.37 6.38
C SER A 262 36.86 19.03 7.76
N THR A 263 35.80 18.79 8.54
CA THR A 263 35.62 19.36 9.87
C THR A 263 36.29 18.48 10.92
N ASP A 264 37.54 18.80 11.25
CA ASP A 264 38.31 18.10 12.28
C ASP A 264 38.25 18.84 13.64
N ASP A 265 38.13 20.18 13.61
CA ASP A 265 37.96 21.06 14.76
C ASP A 265 36.58 21.73 14.73
N GLU A 266 35.65 21.24 15.55
CA GLU A 266 34.28 21.75 15.67
C GLU A 266 34.21 23.21 16.17
N ASN A 267 35.31 23.73 16.75
CA ASN A 267 35.39 25.10 17.26
C ASN A 267 35.75 26.13 16.19
N LYS A 268 36.12 25.67 14.98
CA LYS A 268 36.54 26.51 13.85
C LYS A 268 35.44 26.63 12.80
N ALA A 269 35.50 27.73 12.05
CA ALA A 269 34.65 27.97 10.90
C ALA A 269 35.38 27.70 9.57
N VAL A 270 34.62 27.56 8.48
CA VAL A 270 35.08 28.01 7.17
C VAL A 270 34.87 29.51 7.13
N LYS A 271 35.96 30.29 6.99
CA LYS A 271 35.91 31.75 7.00
C LYS A 271 36.70 32.37 5.86
N VAL A 272 36.04 33.24 5.11
CA VAL A 272 36.57 33.87 3.89
C VAL A 272 36.24 35.36 3.87
N SER A 273 37.28 36.19 3.90
CA SER A 273 37.17 37.62 3.57
C SER A 273 37.24 37.82 2.06
N VAL A 274 36.42 38.73 1.52
CA VAL A 274 36.44 39.11 0.11
C VAL A 274 36.31 40.63 -0.07
N ASP A 275 37.16 41.20 -0.93
CA ASP A 275 36.96 42.54 -1.49
C ASP A 275 36.47 42.43 -2.95
N VAL A 276 35.31 43.00 -3.27
CA VAL A 276 34.79 43.11 -4.65
C VAL A 276 34.99 44.52 -5.24
N GLU A 277 35.38 44.57 -6.51
CA GLU A 277 35.65 45.81 -7.26
C GLU A 277 35.00 45.76 -8.65
N PHE A 278 34.08 46.70 -8.92
CA PHE A 278 33.40 46.85 -10.22
C PHE A 278 34.09 47.92 -11.08
N TYR A 279 34.27 47.65 -12.37
CA TYR A 279 34.96 48.54 -13.32
C TYR A 279 34.13 48.87 -14.56
N ASP A 280 34.23 50.11 -15.01
CA ASP A 280 33.67 50.56 -16.28
C ASP A 280 34.52 50.12 -17.49
N LYS A 281 33.96 50.35 -18.69
CA LYS A 281 34.62 50.10 -19.99
C LYS A 281 35.94 50.85 -20.24
N ASN A 282 36.28 51.84 -19.42
CA ASN A 282 37.54 52.57 -19.48
C ASN A 282 38.59 52.01 -18.51
N GLY A 283 38.23 51.01 -17.69
CA GLY A 283 39.06 50.47 -16.61
C GLY A 283 39.02 51.30 -15.32
N GLN A 284 38.07 52.22 -15.18
CA GLN A 284 37.88 53.01 -13.96
C GLN A 284 37.00 52.24 -12.97
N LYS A 285 37.49 52.08 -11.73
CA LYS A 285 36.70 51.51 -10.61
C LYS A 285 35.54 52.45 -10.26
N TYR A 286 34.35 51.90 -10.07
CA TYR A 286 33.20 52.64 -9.52
C TYR A 286 33.39 52.92 -8.02
N ASP A 287 33.10 54.15 -7.59
CA ASP A 287 33.08 54.53 -6.17
C ASP A 287 31.72 54.17 -5.55
N LEU A 288 31.70 53.10 -4.75
CA LEU A 288 30.49 52.58 -4.10
C LEU A 288 29.92 53.55 -3.05
N THR A 289 30.73 54.45 -2.48
CA THR A 289 30.24 55.47 -1.53
C THR A 289 29.31 56.49 -2.21
N GLN A 290 29.39 56.60 -3.54
CA GLN A 290 28.57 57.47 -4.37
C GLN A 290 27.44 56.71 -5.08
N ARG A 291 27.14 55.46 -4.68
CA ARG A 291 26.15 54.61 -5.36
C ARG A 291 25.12 53.98 -4.42
N LYS A 292 23.99 53.62 -5.00
CA LYS A 292 22.96 52.75 -4.42
C LYS A 292 23.12 51.31 -4.94
N ALA A 293 24.35 50.80 -4.93
CA ALA A 293 24.64 49.41 -5.28
C ALA A 293 24.14 48.49 -4.16
N ILE A 294 22.99 47.85 -4.37
CA ILE A 294 22.43 46.88 -3.42
C ILE A 294 22.78 45.47 -3.90
N VAL A 295 23.27 44.63 -2.98
CA VAL A 295 23.50 43.20 -3.22
C VAL A 295 22.66 42.33 -2.30
N ALA A 296 22.46 41.09 -2.73
CA ALA A 296 21.79 40.04 -1.98
C ALA A 296 22.65 39.54 -0.81
N LEU A 297 21.96 39.22 0.29
CA LEU A 297 22.44 38.36 1.37
C LEU A 297 21.42 37.20 1.51
N ASN A 298 21.22 36.46 0.41
CA ASN A 298 20.36 35.26 0.35
C ASN A 298 21.15 34.02 0.81
N SER A 299 20.45 32.90 1.07
CA SER A 299 21.09 31.61 1.44
C SER A 299 21.97 31.77 2.69
N LEU A 300 21.35 32.25 3.78
CA LEU A 300 21.96 32.29 5.12
C LEU A 300 21.26 31.25 5.98
N ASN A 301 21.69 30.00 5.81
CA ASN A 301 21.01 28.85 6.37
C ASN A 301 21.43 28.63 7.82
N HIS A 302 20.52 28.04 8.59
CA HIS A 302 20.75 27.59 9.95
C HIS A 302 19.93 26.32 10.19
N TRP A 303 20.59 25.21 10.51
CA TRP A 303 19.94 23.98 10.98
C TRP A 303 20.55 23.45 12.27
N THR A 304 19.70 23.15 13.25
CA THR A 304 20.12 22.52 14.52
C THR A 304 20.10 21.01 14.38
N GLY A 305 20.98 20.48 13.52
CA GLY A 305 21.07 19.05 13.19
C GLY A 305 20.55 18.69 11.80
N ALA A 306 21.37 18.05 10.98
CA ALA A 306 20.92 17.47 9.71
C ALA A 306 19.84 16.40 9.96
N ALA A 307 18.81 16.40 9.10
CA ALA A 307 17.74 15.41 9.17
C ALA A 307 18.20 14.03 8.68
N TYR A 308 17.89 12.98 9.43
CA TYR A 308 18.19 11.61 9.06
C TYR A 308 17.06 10.64 9.45
N VAL A 309 17.10 9.46 8.86
CA VAL A 309 16.38 8.27 9.32
C VAL A 309 17.39 7.13 9.42
N SER A 310 17.34 6.35 10.50
CA SER A 310 18.23 5.20 10.63
C SER A 310 17.75 4.06 9.75
N SER A 311 18.65 3.49 8.96
CA SER A 311 18.36 2.26 8.19
C SER A 311 18.22 1.02 9.09
N GLU A 312 18.68 1.10 10.35
CA GLU A 312 18.53 0.05 11.37
C GLU A 312 17.20 0.15 12.15
N ASP A 313 16.44 1.25 12.01
CA ASP A 313 15.14 1.50 12.69
C ASP A 313 13.97 0.70 12.06
N THR A 314 14.19 -0.58 11.73
CA THR A 314 13.17 -1.45 11.14
C THR A 314 12.16 -1.91 12.21
N PRO A 315 10.87 -1.54 12.13
CA PRO A 315 9.88 -1.96 13.12
C PRO A 315 9.56 -3.44 13.03
N ARG A 316 9.13 -4.02 14.16
CA ARG A 316 8.42 -5.30 14.16
C ARG A 316 7.14 -5.18 13.32
N ALA A 317 6.71 -6.28 12.69
CA ALA A 317 5.43 -6.33 11.99
C ALA A 317 4.27 -5.95 12.92
N LEU A 318 3.36 -5.09 12.47
CA LEU A 318 2.15 -4.74 13.22
C LEU A 318 1.21 -5.94 13.26
N THR A 319 0.75 -6.33 14.46
CA THR A 319 -0.36 -7.27 14.64
C THR A 319 -1.68 -6.50 14.73
N VAL A 320 -2.71 -6.98 14.04
CA VAL A 320 -4.04 -6.38 13.99
C VAL A 320 -5.13 -7.45 14.07
N GLU A 321 -6.33 -7.11 14.55
CA GLU A 321 -7.47 -8.03 14.63
C GLU A 321 -8.80 -7.42 14.17
N ALA A 322 -9.63 -8.28 13.58
CA ALA A 322 -10.98 -7.99 13.10
C ALA A 322 -11.78 -9.30 13.02
N ARG A 323 -13.04 -9.29 12.55
CA ARG A 323 -13.84 -10.51 12.38
C ARG A 323 -13.78 -11.08 10.97
N ASP A 324 -13.69 -12.40 10.87
CA ASP A 324 -13.90 -13.13 9.62
C ASP A 324 -15.39 -13.22 9.24
N THR A 325 -15.68 -13.78 8.06
CA THR A 325 -17.07 -13.97 7.56
C THR A 325 -17.95 -14.89 8.40
N GLU A 326 -17.38 -15.62 9.37
CA GLU A 326 -18.12 -16.45 10.33
C GLU A 326 -18.36 -15.69 11.66
N GLY A 327 -17.79 -14.49 11.82
CA GLY A 327 -17.88 -13.65 13.02
C GLY A 327 -16.78 -13.90 14.05
N ASN A 328 -15.86 -14.85 13.80
CA ASN A 328 -14.74 -15.15 14.68
C ASN A 328 -13.74 -13.99 14.66
N VAL A 329 -13.16 -13.63 15.82
CA VAL A 329 -12.00 -12.73 15.84
C VAL A 329 -10.81 -13.46 15.25
N VAL A 330 -10.21 -12.88 14.21
CA VAL A 330 -9.00 -13.38 13.54
C VAL A 330 -7.95 -12.27 13.50
N ARG A 331 -6.68 -12.68 13.45
CA ARG A 331 -5.54 -11.77 13.41
C ARG A 331 -4.83 -11.82 12.07
N GLY A 332 -4.32 -10.66 11.68
CA GLY A 332 -3.41 -10.51 10.55
C GLY A 332 -2.17 -9.74 10.96
N THR A 333 -1.14 -9.80 10.13
CA THR A 333 0.09 -9.02 10.33
C THR A 333 0.48 -8.25 9.08
N TRP A 334 1.15 -7.12 9.26
CA TRP A 334 1.76 -6.35 8.17
C TRP A 334 3.17 -5.90 8.55
N ASN A 335 4.11 -6.06 7.62
CA ASN A 335 5.49 -5.59 7.77
C ASN A 335 5.82 -4.64 6.60
N PRO A 336 6.09 -3.34 6.87
CA PRO A 336 6.45 -2.38 5.82
C PRO A 336 7.71 -2.78 5.04
N TYR A 337 8.65 -3.49 5.67
CA TYR A 337 9.97 -3.83 5.11
C TYR A 337 10.10 -5.34 4.78
N ALA A 338 8.98 -6.02 4.53
CA ALA A 338 8.95 -7.42 4.09
C ALA A 338 9.67 -7.68 2.74
N ASP A 339 9.92 -6.62 1.96
CA ASP A 339 10.67 -6.63 0.71
C ASP A 339 12.20 -6.58 0.90
N GLY A 340 12.69 -6.40 2.14
CA GLY A 340 14.12 -6.25 2.43
C GLY A 340 14.70 -4.86 2.12
N SER A 341 13.84 -3.85 1.94
CA SER A 341 14.25 -2.44 2.00
C SER A 341 14.31 -1.93 3.45
N HIS A 342 14.66 -0.66 3.64
CA HIS A 342 14.86 -0.04 4.94
C HIS A 342 14.10 1.30 5.04
N PRO A 343 13.91 1.85 6.25
CA PRO A 343 13.53 3.26 6.44
C PRO A 343 14.47 4.21 5.69
N ASP A 344 13.92 5.29 5.13
CA ASP A 344 14.63 6.19 4.20
C ASP A 344 14.13 7.64 4.32
N ILE A 345 14.95 8.60 3.89
CA ILE A 345 14.67 10.04 3.88
C ILE A 345 15.24 10.67 2.60
N GLN A 346 14.46 11.53 1.94
CA GLN A 346 14.83 12.17 0.68
C GLN A 346 14.38 13.64 0.72
N ASN A 347 15.29 14.59 0.47
CA ASN A 347 15.06 16.04 0.56
C ASN A 347 14.37 16.46 1.89
N GLY A 348 14.82 15.91 3.02
CA GLY A 348 14.24 16.15 4.34
C GLY A 348 12.86 15.51 4.60
N GLU A 349 12.26 14.81 3.63
CA GLU A 349 10.95 14.14 3.74
C GLU A 349 11.11 12.62 3.95
N VAL A 350 10.46 12.10 5.00
CA VAL A 350 10.52 10.68 5.37
C VAL A 350 9.73 9.82 4.38
N GLN A 351 10.33 8.72 3.94
CA GLN A 351 9.69 7.78 3.02
C GLN A 351 8.75 6.83 3.78
N THR A 352 7.47 7.22 3.88
CA THR A 352 6.40 6.41 4.46
C THR A 352 6.07 5.19 3.61
N LYS A 353 5.56 4.12 4.23
CA LYS A 353 5.01 2.95 3.51
C LYS A 353 3.59 2.65 3.95
N SER A 354 2.77 2.12 3.05
CA SER A 354 1.39 1.70 3.34
C SER A 354 1.06 0.33 2.73
N GLY A 355 0.09 -0.37 3.31
CA GLY A 355 -0.38 -1.68 2.83
C GLY A 355 -1.53 -2.23 3.68
N TYR A 356 -1.77 -3.53 3.59
CA TYR A 356 -2.86 -4.24 4.27
C TYR A 356 -2.32 -5.50 4.96
N ALA A 357 -2.93 -5.91 6.07
CA ALA A 357 -2.51 -7.11 6.80
C ALA A 357 -2.89 -8.42 6.09
N ASP A 358 -1.99 -9.41 6.14
CA ASP A 358 -2.30 -10.79 5.74
C ASP A 358 -2.95 -11.52 6.92
N PHE A 359 -4.17 -12.00 6.73
CA PHE A 359 -4.94 -12.81 7.69
C PHE A 359 -4.77 -14.32 7.48
N GLY A 360 -3.69 -14.76 6.83
CA GLY A 360 -3.37 -16.17 6.62
C GLY A 360 -4.38 -16.89 5.70
N GLY A 361 -4.93 -16.15 4.72
CA GLY A 361 -5.97 -16.65 3.81
C GLY A 361 -7.40 -16.67 4.38
N LYS A 362 -7.65 -16.09 5.57
CA LYS A 362 -9.03 -15.83 6.04
C LYS A 362 -9.63 -14.62 5.33
N THR A 363 -10.90 -14.72 4.92
CA THR A 363 -11.68 -13.59 4.38
C THR A 363 -12.15 -12.70 5.52
N VAL A 364 -11.72 -11.44 5.51
CA VAL A 364 -12.00 -10.42 6.53
C VAL A 364 -12.51 -9.16 5.82
N ASN A 365 -13.73 -8.73 6.17
CA ASN A 365 -14.36 -7.55 5.57
C ASN A 365 -14.26 -6.38 6.56
N ILE A 366 -13.26 -5.52 6.41
CA ILE A 366 -13.08 -4.36 7.30
C ILE A 366 -14.17 -3.30 7.04
N SER A 367 -14.70 -2.73 8.11
CA SER A 367 -15.91 -1.88 8.07
C SER A 367 -16.05 -1.07 9.37
N ALA A 368 -16.82 0.01 9.37
CA ALA A 368 -17.33 0.63 10.61
C ALA A 368 -17.98 -0.38 11.58
N ASP A 369 -18.68 -1.40 11.06
CA ASP A 369 -19.32 -2.46 11.85
C ASP A 369 -18.36 -3.61 12.22
N ASN A 370 -17.17 -3.64 11.62
CA ASN A 370 -16.11 -4.63 11.83
C ASN A 370 -14.72 -3.95 11.71
N PRO A 371 -14.39 -3.05 12.66
CA PRO A 371 -13.21 -2.20 12.52
C PRO A 371 -11.92 -3.01 12.67
N LEU A 372 -10.89 -2.66 11.90
CA LEU A 372 -9.55 -3.17 12.13
C LEU A 372 -8.99 -2.53 13.40
N LYS A 373 -8.68 -3.36 14.40
CA LYS A 373 -8.08 -2.91 15.67
C LYS A 373 -6.60 -3.24 15.73
N ILE A 374 -5.84 -2.36 16.38
CA ILE A 374 -4.41 -2.58 16.63
C ILE A 374 -4.25 -3.52 17.82
N VAL A 375 -3.38 -4.53 17.69
CA VAL A 375 -2.97 -5.40 18.79
C VAL A 375 -1.59 -4.91 19.25
N THR A 376 -1.58 -4.10 20.31
CA THR A 376 -0.34 -3.63 20.95
C THR A 376 0.41 -4.81 21.55
N GLN A 377 1.73 -4.84 21.41
CA GLN A 377 2.59 -5.96 21.79
C GLN A 377 3.85 -5.42 22.48
N SER A 378 3.95 -5.70 23.79
CA SER A 378 5.11 -5.37 24.62
C SER A 378 6.04 -6.59 24.73
N TYR A 379 7.31 -6.37 24.46
CA TYR A 379 8.36 -7.38 24.53
C TYR A 379 9.37 -7.04 25.63
N ALA A 380 10.15 -8.02 26.07
CA ALA A 380 11.35 -7.81 26.88
C ALA A 380 12.47 -8.75 26.46
N VAL A 381 13.71 -8.28 26.52
CA VAL A 381 14.92 -9.09 26.29
C VAL A 381 15.24 -9.89 27.55
N ASP A 382 15.41 -11.21 27.42
CA ASP A 382 15.86 -12.05 28.52
C ASP A 382 17.40 -12.12 28.65
N GLY A 383 17.88 -12.78 29.71
CA GLY A 383 19.32 -12.94 29.97
C GLY A 383 20.10 -13.75 28.92
N SER A 384 19.43 -14.31 27.91
CA SER A 384 20.03 -14.98 26.75
C SER A 384 19.95 -14.17 25.44
N GLN A 385 19.54 -12.90 25.52
CA GLN A 385 19.32 -11.98 24.39
C GLN A 385 18.16 -12.42 23.47
N VAL A 386 17.15 -13.11 24.02
CA VAL A 386 15.91 -13.45 23.31
C VAL A 386 14.80 -12.47 23.68
N GLU A 387 14.18 -11.87 22.67
CA GLU A 387 12.97 -11.05 22.82
C GLU A 387 11.75 -11.94 23.08
N ASN A 388 11.14 -11.81 24.26
CA ASN A 388 9.95 -12.55 24.66
C ASN A 388 8.75 -11.60 24.74
N LEU A 389 7.59 -12.01 24.23
CA LEU A 389 6.33 -11.25 24.38
C LEU A 389 5.89 -11.29 25.86
N THR A 390 5.80 -10.13 26.50
CA THR A 390 5.47 -9.99 27.93
C THR A 390 4.07 -9.44 28.18
N GLY A 391 3.50 -8.71 27.22
CA GLY A 391 2.14 -8.18 27.30
C GLY A 391 1.55 -7.94 25.92
N GLU A 392 0.24 -8.13 25.79
CA GLU A 392 -0.49 -7.90 24.54
C GLU A 392 -1.90 -7.37 24.86
N ALA A 393 -2.35 -6.35 24.13
CA ALA A 393 -3.69 -5.78 24.29
C ALA A 393 -4.22 -5.15 23.00
N THR A 394 -5.48 -5.43 22.67
CA THR A 394 -6.19 -4.76 21.57
C THR A 394 -6.59 -3.34 21.98
N THR A 395 -6.33 -2.35 21.12
CA THR A 395 -6.80 -0.97 21.30
C THR A 395 -7.71 -0.50 20.15
N ASP A 396 -8.52 0.51 20.46
CA ASP A 396 -9.34 1.30 19.52
C ASP A 396 -8.61 2.55 19.00
N ASP A 397 -7.38 2.81 19.46
CA ASP A 397 -6.55 3.91 18.95
C ASP A 397 -6.13 3.67 17.50
N LYS A 398 -6.15 4.76 16.70
CA LYS A 398 -5.76 4.71 15.29
C LYS A 398 -4.25 4.71 15.06
N THR A 399 -3.46 5.19 16.03
CA THR A 399 -2.01 5.39 15.88
C THR A 399 -1.28 4.88 17.12
N VAL A 400 -0.18 4.16 16.91
CA VAL A 400 0.71 3.63 17.96
C VAL A 400 2.17 3.84 17.56
N ASN A 401 3.04 4.00 18.54
CA ASN A 401 4.48 4.06 18.34
C ASN A 401 5.05 2.65 18.16
N ALA A 402 6.11 2.53 17.38
CA ALA A 402 7.00 1.38 17.37
C ALA A 402 8.31 1.75 18.10
N SER A 403 8.83 0.84 18.92
CA SER A 403 10.11 1.01 19.60
C SER A 403 11.28 0.41 18.82
N GLY A 404 12.48 0.87 19.11
CA GLY A 404 13.73 0.25 18.74
C GLY A 404 14.11 -0.89 19.69
N SER A 405 15.39 -1.23 19.68
CA SER A 405 15.93 -2.40 20.39
C SER A 405 15.96 -2.26 21.91
N ALA A 406 15.96 -1.03 22.46
CA ALA A 406 16.02 -0.84 23.92
C ALA A 406 14.73 -1.32 24.62
N ASN A 407 13.57 -1.15 23.98
CA ASN A 407 12.28 -1.73 24.40
C ASN A 407 11.90 -2.98 23.57
N ALA A 408 12.90 -3.71 23.05
CA ALA A 408 12.73 -5.00 22.37
C ALA A 408 11.74 -4.98 21.18
N HIS A 409 11.76 -3.91 20.37
CA HIS A 409 10.86 -3.69 19.23
C HIS A 409 9.37 -3.92 19.59
N SER A 410 8.93 -3.26 20.67
CA SER A 410 7.54 -3.22 21.12
C SER A 410 6.70 -2.29 20.25
N ILE A 411 5.37 -2.47 20.28
CA ILE A 411 4.41 -1.62 19.58
C ILE A 411 3.27 -1.24 20.53
N GLY A 412 2.96 0.04 20.67
CA GLY A 412 1.97 0.54 21.63
C GLY A 412 1.93 2.06 21.75
N ASN A 413 1.07 2.55 22.65
CA ASN A 413 0.81 3.98 22.85
C ASN A 413 1.90 4.73 23.64
N GLN A 414 2.99 4.04 24.03
CA GLN A 414 4.06 4.61 24.84
C GLN A 414 5.03 5.42 24.00
N ASP A 415 5.52 6.56 24.52
CA ASP A 415 6.63 7.33 23.95
C ASP A 415 7.98 6.67 24.28
N TYR A 416 8.14 5.40 23.88
CA TYR A 416 9.22 4.49 24.27
C TYR A 416 10.59 5.17 24.46
N GLY A 417 11.21 4.95 25.61
CA GLY A 417 12.53 5.48 25.94
C GLY A 417 13.31 4.53 26.84
N TYR A 418 14.56 4.89 27.13
CA TYR A 418 15.47 4.12 28.00
C TYR A 418 16.44 5.05 28.75
N ASP A 419 17.05 4.53 29.82
CA ASP A 419 18.15 5.22 30.50
C ASP A 419 19.50 4.76 29.93
N ASP A 420 20.29 5.73 29.44
CA ASP A 420 21.68 5.55 29.06
C ASP A 420 22.56 6.33 30.04
N ASN A 421 23.03 5.65 31.09
CA ASN A 421 23.94 6.19 32.10
C ASN A 421 23.41 7.46 32.81
N GLY A 422 22.11 7.52 33.10
CA GLY A 422 21.43 8.68 33.68
C GLY A 422 20.92 9.71 32.68
N VAL A 423 21.16 9.51 31.38
CA VAL A 423 20.58 10.30 30.30
C VAL A 423 19.38 9.54 29.72
N GLN A 424 18.19 10.12 29.82
CA GLN A 424 17.01 9.56 29.18
C GLN A 424 17.13 9.71 27.65
N LYS A 425 16.87 8.62 26.94
CA LYS A 425 16.96 8.50 25.47
C LYS A 425 15.61 8.08 24.90
N ASP A 426 15.32 8.60 23.72
CA ASP A 426 14.18 8.24 22.87
C ASP A 426 14.47 6.94 22.11
N ASP A 427 13.54 5.99 22.17
CA ASP A 427 13.56 4.69 21.49
C ASP A 427 12.40 4.56 20.49
N VAL A 428 11.61 5.61 20.25
CA VAL A 428 10.58 5.57 19.20
C VAL A 428 11.28 5.63 17.83
N ILE A 429 11.04 4.62 17.01
CA ILE A 429 11.61 4.49 15.65
C ILE A 429 10.64 4.91 14.55
N GLY A 430 9.37 5.09 14.90
CA GLY A 430 8.30 5.54 14.01
C GLY A 430 6.94 5.23 14.60
N SER A 431 5.89 5.45 13.83
CA SER A 431 4.52 5.12 14.21
C SER A 431 3.80 4.32 13.14
N TYR A 432 2.94 3.42 13.59
CA TYR A 432 1.92 2.78 12.77
C TYR A 432 0.62 3.56 12.91
N THR A 433 -0.02 3.88 11.79
CA THR A 433 -1.39 4.41 11.75
C THR A 433 -2.27 3.47 10.94
N VAL A 434 -3.47 3.18 11.45
CA VAL A 434 -4.46 2.28 10.86
C VAL A 434 -5.76 3.05 10.65
N ASP A 435 -6.27 3.09 9.41
CA ASP A 435 -7.67 3.45 9.22
C ASP A 435 -8.55 2.20 9.41
N ALA A 436 -9.15 2.14 10.59
CA ALA A 436 -9.99 1.06 11.09
C ALA A 436 -11.19 0.69 10.19
N GLU A 437 -11.66 1.57 9.29
CA GLU A 437 -12.76 1.24 8.36
C GLU A 437 -12.29 0.68 7.01
N THR A 438 -10.98 0.70 6.77
CA THR A 438 -10.32 0.34 5.50
C THR A 438 -9.43 -0.89 5.64
N GLY A 439 -8.77 -1.02 6.78
CA GLY A 439 -7.71 -1.99 6.98
C GLY A 439 -6.37 -1.60 6.39
N MET A 440 -6.27 -0.41 5.78
CA MET A 440 -5.00 0.17 5.33
C MET A 440 -4.18 0.61 6.55
N ILE A 441 -2.95 0.16 6.57
CA ILE A 441 -1.94 0.40 7.59
C ILE A 441 -0.84 1.23 6.93
N THR A 442 -0.39 2.28 7.59
CA THR A 442 0.77 3.10 7.19
C THR A 442 1.82 3.06 8.30
N PHE A 443 3.09 2.89 7.93
CA PHE A 443 4.22 3.13 8.80
C PHE A 443 4.95 4.41 8.38
N THR A 444 5.15 5.28 9.35
CA THR A 444 5.92 6.52 9.23
C THR A 444 7.14 6.40 10.14
N PRO A 445 8.36 6.21 9.58
CA PRO A 445 9.60 6.28 10.34
C PRO A 445 9.71 7.62 11.09
N LYS A 446 10.40 7.63 12.24
CA LYS A 446 10.67 8.85 12.98
C LYS A 446 11.82 9.61 12.30
N LYS A 447 11.54 10.80 11.78
CA LYS A 447 12.59 11.77 11.40
C LYS A 447 13.39 12.11 12.65
N LYS A 448 14.70 11.95 12.59
CA LYS A 448 15.64 12.27 13.67
C LYS A 448 16.59 13.36 13.18
N PHE A 449 17.19 14.09 14.11
CA PHE A 449 18.11 15.18 13.82
C PHE A 449 19.44 14.93 14.55
N GLN A 450 20.56 15.22 13.89
CA GLN A 450 21.88 15.04 14.47
C GLN A 450 22.20 16.11 15.52
N ASN A 451 23.12 15.84 16.45
CA ASN A 451 23.59 16.83 17.42
C ASN A 451 24.75 17.68 16.86
N VAL A 452 24.62 18.17 15.62
CA VAL A 452 25.58 19.05 14.94
C VAL A 452 24.82 20.21 14.33
N GLU A 453 25.00 21.39 14.92
CA GLU A 453 24.45 22.66 14.45
C GLU A 453 25.32 23.19 13.30
N HIS A 454 24.69 23.76 12.27
CA HIS A 454 25.36 24.49 11.20
C HIS A 454 24.68 25.84 11.01
N GLN A 455 25.48 26.90 10.86
CA GLN A 455 24.97 28.26 10.77
C GLN A 455 25.90 29.16 9.93
N GLU A 456 25.30 29.86 8.97
CA GLU A 456 25.98 30.77 8.03
C GLU A 456 25.82 32.25 8.46
N PHE A 457 26.89 33.03 8.26
CA PHE A 457 27.01 34.42 8.68
C PHE A 457 27.70 35.27 7.60
N VAL A 458 27.24 36.50 7.40
CA VAL A 458 27.99 37.51 6.64
C VAL A 458 28.29 38.70 7.52
N ASN A 459 29.57 38.99 7.75
CA ASN A 459 29.99 40.27 8.31
C ASN A 459 29.99 41.33 7.20
N ILE A 460 29.26 42.43 7.43
CA ILE A 460 29.09 43.50 6.45
C ILE A 460 29.86 44.78 6.80
N GLY A 461 30.49 44.86 7.97
CA GLY A 461 31.19 46.07 8.43
C GLY A 461 30.33 47.34 8.35
N ASP A 462 30.88 48.41 7.77
CA ASP A 462 30.19 49.70 7.56
C ASP A 462 29.22 49.74 6.36
N ASN A 463 28.95 48.60 5.71
CA ASN A 463 27.91 48.52 4.68
C ASN A 463 26.51 48.53 5.32
N ARG A 464 25.50 49.01 4.59
CA ARG A 464 24.17 49.26 5.15
C ARG A 464 23.24 48.06 4.97
N TYR A 465 22.96 47.36 6.06
CA TYR A 465 21.92 46.31 6.11
C TYR A 465 20.54 46.83 5.67
N ILE A 466 19.80 46.00 4.94
CA ILE A 466 18.43 46.24 4.49
C ILE A 466 17.58 45.03 4.94
N ALA A 467 16.80 45.23 6.01
CA ALA A 467 15.94 44.19 6.57
C ALA A 467 14.80 43.81 5.61
N ILE A 468 14.50 42.51 5.56
CA ILE A 468 13.43 41.96 4.72
C ILE A 468 12.26 41.46 5.60
N PRO A 469 11.00 41.88 5.33
CA PRO A 469 9.85 41.48 6.14
C PRO A 469 9.64 39.97 6.22
N ASN A 470 9.49 39.45 7.44
CA ASN A 470 9.37 38.03 7.77
C ASN A 470 10.58 37.16 7.36
N SER A 471 11.74 37.75 7.04
CA SER A 471 12.99 36.98 7.01
C SER A 471 13.34 36.47 8.41
N SER A 472 13.95 35.29 8.46
CA SER A 472 14.66 34.74 9.62
C SER A 472 15.98 35.46 9.87
N VAL A 473 16.56 36.06 8.83
CA VAL A 473 17.83 36.81 8.89
C VAL A 473 17.64 38.11 9.66
N SER A 474 18.54 38.31 10.62
CA SER A 474 18.68 39.53 11.41
C SER A 474 20.11 40.05 11.33
N TYR A 475 20.37 41.23 11.88
CA TYR A 475 21.67 41.88 11.88
C TYR A 475 22.02 42.38 13.30
N ASP A 476 23.20 42.00 13.80
CA ASP A 476 23.75 42.55 15.04
C ASP A 476 24.70 43.72 14.74
N ALA A 477 24.33 44.91 15.18
CA ALA A 477 25.13 46.13 15.03
C ALA A 477 26.40 46.17 15.92
N ASN A 478 26.61 45.19 16.81
CA ASN A 478 27.82 45.08 17.64
C ASN A 478 28.91 44.22 16.97
N THR A 479 28.52 43.13 16.28
CA THR A 479 29.47 42.28 15.54
C THR A 479 29.56 42.66 14.06
N HIS A 480 28.56 43.40 13.55
CA HIS A 480 28.31 43.66 12.13
C HIS A 480 27.96 42.39 11.31
N GLU A 481 27.50 41.32 11.96
CA GLU A 481 27.09 40.08 11.30
C GLU A 481 25.58 40.04 11.00
N ALA A 482 25.24 39.52 9.82
CA ALA A 482 23.89 39.09 9.45
C ALA A 482 23.80 37.56 9.44
N THR A 483 22.75 37.00 10.07
CA THR A 483 22.49 35.54 10.16
C THR A 483 21.05 35.27 10.60
N SER A 484 20.57 34.02 10.43
CA SER A 484 19.38 33.52 11.11
C SER A 484 19.73 33.06 12.53
N ASN A 485 19.06 33.61 13.56
CA ASN A 485 19.33 33.24 14.97
C ASN A 485 18.65 31.95 15.43
N ALA A 486 17.80 31.36 14.60
CA ALA A 486 17.11 30.10 14.87
C ALA A 486 17.09 29.25 13.60
N ASP A 487 16.79 27.95 13.76
CA ASP A 487 16.64 27.03 12.64
C ASP A 487 15.65 27.60 11.61
N ASN A 488 16.12 27.75 10.37
CA ASN A 488 15.30 28.16 9.23
C ASN A 488 15.20 27.05 8.18
N GLN A 489 15.79 25.88 8.41
CA GLN A 489 15.85 24.76 7.48
C GLN A 489 14.68 23.79 7.67
N TYR A 490 14.17 23.63 8.91
CA TYR A 490 13.20 22.58 9.25
C TYR A 490 11.99 23.10 10.03
N ILE A 491 10.79 22.84 9.48
CA ILE A 491 9.51 23.18 10.13
C ILE A 491 9.38 22.47 11.50
N GLU A 492 9.97 21.29 11.65
CA GLU A 492 9.98 20.56 12.93
C GLU A 492 10.77 21.28 14.06
N HIS A 493 11.67 22.21 13.70
CA HIS A 493 12.39 23.07 14.65
C HIS A 493 11.80 24.49 14.76
N GLY A 494 10.69 24.77 14.08
CA GLY A 494 9.97 26.05 14.12
C GLY A 494 10.18 26.95 12.91
N ALA A 495 10.88 26.49 11.86
CA ALA A 495 10.91 27.21 10.59
C ALA A 495 9.50 27.30 9.96
N VAL A 496 9.26 28.32 9.14
CA VAL A 496 7.98 28.49 8.41
C VAL A 496 7.97 27.68 7.11
N PHE A 497 9.12 27.59 6.48
CA PHE A 497 9.37 26.86 5.24
C PHE A 497 10.54 25.92 5.52
N ASN A 498 10.54 24.72 4.92
CA ASN A 498 11.77 23.95 4.85
C ASN A 498 12.77 24.66 3.91
N GLY A 499 14.07 24.46 4.11
CA GLY A 499 15.08 24.90 3.16
C GLY A 499 14.97 24.12 1.84
N GLU A 500 15.04 22.78 1.92
CA GLU A 500 14.84 21.90 0.75
C GLU A 500 13.38 21.86 0.27
N SER A 501 13.19 21.58 -1.02
CA SER A 501 11.86 21.29 -1.58
C SER A 501 11.51 19.80 -1.50
N THR A 502 10.33 19.50 -0.95
CA THR A 502 9.70 18.18 -1.07
C THR A 502 8.80 18.13 -2.31
N PRO A 503 8.31 16.96 -2.77
CA PRO A 503 7.34 16.86 -3.86
C PRO A 503 6.03 17.64 -3.60
N ASN A 504 5.74 17.92 -2.32
CA ASN A 504 4.52 18.59 -1.88
C ASN A 504 4.74 20.05 -1.50
N LEU A 505 5.89 20.41 -0.90
CA LEU A 505 6.19 21.75 -0.38
C LEU A 505 7.41 22.36 -1.08
N ARG A 506 7.28 23.57 -1.65
CA ARG A 506 8.43 24.33 -2.19
C ARG A 506 9.23 24.91 -1.03
N GLY A 507 10.49 24.52 -0.95
CA GLY A 507 11.45 25.06 0.02
C GLY A 507 11.84 26.50 -0.30
N TRP A 508 12.48 27.16 0.66
CA TRP A 508 12.89 28.56 0.51
C TRP A 508 14.27 28.72 -0.13
N ASP A 509 15.22 27.81 0.10
CA ASP A 509 16.62 27.96 -0.31
C ASP A 509 16.86 27.50 -1.75
N ASP A 510 16.30 28.27 -2.68
CA ASP A 510 16.34 28.02 -4.12
C ASP A 510 16.14 29.37 -4.85
N GLU A 511 16.95 29.66 -5.88
CA GLU A 511 17.00 31.00 -6.49
C GLU A 511 15.68 31.44 -7.16
N GLU A 512 14.90 30.49 -7.67
CA GLU A 512 13.59 30.77 -8.26
C GLU A 512 12.49 30.96 -7.20
N SER A 513 12.69 30.45 -5.98
CA SER A 513 11.67 30.27 -4.95
C SER A 513 10.89 31.56 -4.66
N PRO A 514 9.55 31.50 -4.50
CA PRO A 514 8.79 32.64 -3.99
C PRO A 514 9.13 32.97 -2.53
N TYR A 515 9.82 32.07 -1.83
CA TYR A 515 10.13 32.17 -0.40
C TYR A 515 11.60 32.46 -0.09
N LEU A 516 12.47 32.66 -1.10
CA LEU A 516 13.90 32.98 -0.94
C LEU A 516 14.19 34.15 0.03
N TYR A 517 13.22 35.06 0.19
CA TYR A 517 13.25 36.14 1.17
C TYR A 517 13.37 35.67 2.63
N TYR A 518 13.03 34.41 2.93
CA TYR A 518 12.90 33.87 4.28
C TYR A 518 14.26 33.60 4.95
N GLY A 519 15.26 33.15 4.20
CA GLY A 519 16.66 33.10 4.64
C GLY A 519 17.52 34.15 3.93
N GLY A 520 16.94 35.34 3.69
CA GLY A 520 17.57 36.39 2.89
C GLY A 520 17.44 37.80 3.46
N ALA A 521 18.42 38.64 3.16
CA ALA A 521 18.41 40.08 3.40
C ALA A 521 18.97 40.85 2.19
N GLY A 522 18.86 42.18 2.21
CA GLY A 522 19.57 43.05 1.28
C GLY A 522 20.70 43.82 1.97
N MET A 523 21.65 44.34 1.20
CA MET A 523 22.69 45.24 1.70
C MET A 523 23.06 46.29 0.66
N GLN A 524 22.99 47.57 1.02
CA GLN A 524 23.61 48.63 0.21
C GLN A 524 25.11 48.68 0.51
N MET A 525 25.92 48.44 -0.53
CA MET A 525 27.37 48.55 -0.47
C MET A 525 27.81 50.01 -0.36
N THR A 526 28.63 50.30 0.65
CA THR A 526 29.40 51.56 0.79
C THR A 526 30.88 51.31 0.48
N ASN A 527 31.35 50.07 0.70
CA ASN A 527 32.67 49.58 0.36
C ASN A 527 32.55 48.18 -0.30
N GLY A 528 33.69 47.57 -0.67
CA GLY A 528 33.71 46.27 -1.35
C GLY A 528 33.89 45.06 -0.41
N HIS A 529 34.05 45.26 0.89
CA HIS A 529 34.56 44.27 1.84
C HIS A 529 33.42 43.51 2.54
N LEU A 530 33.51 42.17 2.53
CA LEU A 530 32.59 41.25 3.22
C LEU A 530 33.38 40.08 3.83
N VAL A 531 32.88 39.52 4.93
CA VAL A 531 33.48 38.30 5.53
C VAL A 531 32.42 37.23 5.75
N PHE A 532 32.52 36.16 4.97
CA PHE A 532 31.62 35.01 5.01
C PHE A 532 32.17 33.99 6.01
N THR A 533 31.35 33.59 6.99
CA THR A 533 31.69 32.57 8.01
C THR A 533 30.60 31.51 8.09
N ALA A 534 30.95 30.23 7.90
CA ALA A 534 30.07 29.08 8.17
C ALA A 534 30.63 28.27 9.35
N LYS A 535 29.81 28.06 10.37
CA LYS A 535 30.18 27.35 11.62
C LYS A 535 29.53 25.96 11.63
N GLY A 536 30.25 24.96 12.14
CA GLY A 536 29.79 23.57 12.25
C GLY A 536 29.78 22.79 10.92
N ALA A 537 29.85 21.46 11.00
CA ALA A 537 29.77 20.60 9.82
C ALA A 537 28.32 20.53 9.29
N ASN A 538 28.13 20.35 7.98
CA ASN A 538 26.77 20.22 7.43
C ASN A 538 26.02 19.01 7.99
N ALA A 539 26.75 17.97 8.43
CA ALA A 539 26.29 16.79 9.15
C ALA A 539 27.49 16.12 9.87
N VAL A 540 27.23 15.15 10.76
CA VAL A 540 28.26 14.35 11.47
C VAL A 540 29.23 13.69 10.47
N GLY A 541 30.50 14.10 10.49
CA GLY A 541 31.52 13.56 9.59
C GLY A 541 31.39 13.98 8.12
N ALA A 542 30.50 14.92 7.80
CA ALA A 542 30.55 15.70 6.57
C ALA A 542 31.56 16.85 6.70
N PRO A 543 32.04 17.43 5.59
CA PRO A 543 32.73 18.72 5.63
C PRO A 543 31.79 19.86 6.03
N THR A 544 32.36 20.96 6.52
CA THR A 544 31.73 22.29 6.54
C THR A 544 31.92 22.91 5.16
N ILE A 545 30.86 23.47 4.59
CA ILE A 545 30.91 24.27 3.35
C ILE A 545 30.23 25.63 3.56
N TYR A 546 30.45 26.57 2.65
CA TYR A 546 29.64 27.78 2.51
C TYR A 546 29.41 28.09 1.02
N TRP A 547 28.16 27.96 0.57
CA TRP A 547 27.57 28.62 -0.61
C TRP A 547 27.45 30.14 -0.46
N PHE A 548 28.38 30.97 -0.98
CA PHE A 548 28.15 32.41 -1.02
C PHE A 548 28.27 33.03 -2.43
N ALA A 549 27.33 33.93 -2.72
CA ALA A 549 27.17 34.58 -4.01
C ALA A 549 26.94 36.10 -3.83
N ILE A 550 27.74 36.92 -4.51
CA ILE A 550 27.60 38.38 -4.52
C ILE A 550 26.94 38.76 -5.85
N ASN A 551 25.67 39.19 -5.78
CA ASN A 551 24.88 39.59 -6.96
C ASN A 551 23.79 40.60 -6.55
N SER A 552 23.13 41.25 -7.51
CA SER A 552 22.05 42.22 -7.26
C SER A 552 20.68 41.59 -6.99
N THR A 553 20.57 40.26 -7.01
CA THR A 553 19.32 39.48 -7.03
C THR A 553 18.76 39.27 -5.61
N VAL A 554 18.47 40.37 -4.92
CA VAL A 554 17.93 40.36 -3.54
C VAL A 554 16.60 39.59 -3.49
N GLY A 555 16.48 38.64 -2.55
CA GLY A 555 15.25 37.93 -2.25
C GLY A 555 14.19 38.84 -1.61
N TYR A 556 13.50 39.66 -2.41
CA TYR A 556 12.34 40.42 -1.94
C TYR A 556 11.09 39.52 -1.85
N PRO A 557 10.18 39.74 -0.87
CA PRO A 557 8.92 39.01 -0.78
C PRO A 557 8.10 39.16 -2.06
N LYS A 558 7.79 38.04 -2.71
CA LYS A 558 6.96 38.00 -3.93
C LYS A 558 5.49 37.86 -3.53
N LYS A 559 4.56 38.36 -4.36
CA LYS A 559 3.12 38.16 -4.13
C LYS A 559 2.82 36.65 -4.11
N PRO A 560 2.27 36.07 -3.03
CA PRO A 560 1.86 34.67 -3.05
C PRO A 560 0.70 34.47 -4.04
N GLY A 561 0.56 33.25 -4.53
CA GLY A 561 -0.47 32.87 -5.50
C GLY A 561 -1.90 32.90 -4.94
N GLU A 562 -2.81 32.18 -5.60
CA GLU A 562 -4.12 31.90 -5.00
C GLU A 562 -3.95 31.23 -3.63
N GLU A 563 -4.84 31.55 -2.70
CA GLU A 563 -4.93 30.88 -1.41
C GLU A 563 -5.12 29.36 -1.63
N PRO A 564 -4.37 28.50 -0.91
CA PRO A 564 -4.55 27.06 -0.99
C PRO A 564 -6.02 26.67 -0.79
N LYS A 565 -6.51 25.75 -1.62
CA LYS A 565 -7.90 25.27 -1.55
C LYS A 565 -7.94 24.06 -0.63
N GLN A 566 -8.69 24.17 0.47
CA GLN A 566 -8.93 23.07 1.39
C GLN A 566 -9.48 21.85 0.63
N PRO A 567 -8.96 20.63 0.86
CA PRO A 567 -9.48 19.44 0.18
C PRO A 567 -10.93 19.19 0.59
N THR A 568 -11.71 18.61 -0.33
CA THR A 568 -13.11 18.22 -0.05
C THR A 568 -13.14 16.80 0.53
N ALA A 569 -13.81 16.61 1.67
CA ALA A 569 -13.97 15.30 2.27
C ALA A 569 -14.81 14.36 1.37
N PRO A 570 -14.43 13.08 1.22
CA PRO A 570 -15.23 12.12 0.45
C PRO A 570 -16.57 11.83 1.14
N THR A 571 -17.58 11.45 0.35
CA THR A 571 -18.90 11.07 0.86
C THR A 571 -18.96 9.55 1.06
N PRO A 572 -19.36 9.04 2.25
CA PRO A 572 -19.47 7.59 2.48
C PRO A 572 -20.59 6.95 1.64
N PRO A 573 -20.44 5.69 1.22
CA PRO A 573 -21.47 4.99 0.46
C PRO A 573 -22.69 4.65 1.32
N THR A 574 -23.87 4.68 0.71
CA THR A 574 -25.13 4.30 1.37
C THR A 574 -25.25 2.78 1.50
N PRO A 575 -25.49 2.21 2.70
CA PRO A 575 -25.71 0.77 2.87
C PRO A 575 -26.90 0.25 2.06
N PRO A 576 -26.81 -0.96 1.46
CA PRO A 576 -27.88 -1.53 0.65
C PRO A 576 -29.04 -2.03 1.52
N THR A 577 -30.27 -1.76 1.10
CA THR A 577 -31.47 -2.33 1.73
C THR A 577 -31.60 -3.81 1.35
N LYS A 578 -31.60 -4.71 2.33
CA LYS A 578 -31.76 -6.16 2.08
C LYS A 578 -33.19 -6.50 1.66
N ILE A 579 -33.31 -7.24 0.56
CA ILE A 579 -34.56 -7.83 0.08
C ILE A 579 -34.84 -9.07 0.94
N VAL A 580 -36.01 -9.15 1.55
CA VAL A 580 -36.43 -10.31 2.37
C VAL A 580 -37.61 -11.00 1.70
N VAL A 581 -37.54 -12.32 1.56
CA VAL A 581 -38.61 -13.17 1.04
C VAL A 581 -38.95 -14.22 2.09
N GLU A 582 -40.18 -14.20 2.58
CA GLU A 582 -40.72 -15.22 3.47
C GLU A 582 -41.11 -16.46 2.64
N VAL A 583 -40.60 -17.63 3.05
CA VAL A 583 -40.95 -18.93 2.46
C VAL A 583 -41.88 -19.65 3.43
N PRO A 584 -43.08 -20.11 3.00
CA PRO A 584 -43.99 -20.83 3.87
C PRO A 584 -43.43 -22.20 4.26
N ASP A 585 -43.91 -22.78 5.36
CA ASP A 585 -43.50 -24.11 5.81
C ASP A 585 -43.67 -25.17 4.72
N LYS A 586 -42.70 -26.10 4.63
CA LYS A 586 -42.74 -27.20 3.68
C LYS A 586 -43.98 -28.09 3.94
N PRO A 587 -44.92 -28.22 2.99
CA PRO A 587 -46.14 -28.98 3.21
C PRO A 587 -45.86 -30.47 3.33
N THR A 588 -46.63 -31.16 4.18
CA THR A 588 -46.53 -32.61 4.38
C THR A 588 -47.47 -33.32 3.41
N GLU A 589 -46.97 -34.35 2.70
CA GLU A 589 -47.78 -35.16 1.79
C GLU A 589 -48.82 -35.98 2.57
N PRO A 590 -50.11 -35.96 2.19
CA PRO A 590 -51.14 -36.72 2.88
C PRO A 590 -50.98 -38.23 2.66
N LYS A 591 -51.15 -39.02 3.71
CA LYS A 591 -51.05 -40.48 3.63
C LYS A 591 -52.32 -41.09 3.02
N GLN A 592 -52.17 -41.81 1.91
CA GLN A 592 -53.28 -42.51 1.26
C GLN A 592 -53.91 -43.58 2.20
N PRO A 593 -55.25 -43.69 2.27
CA PRO A 593 -55.92 -44.70 3.08
C PRO A 593 -55.71 -46.12 2.53
N THR A 594 -55.73 -47.13 3.41
CA THR A 594 -55.59 -48.55 3.03
C THR A 594 -56.98 -49.16 2.79
N PRO A 595 -57.24 -49.83 1.65
CA PRO A 595 -58.56 -50.41 1.38
C PRO A 595 -58.87 -51.61 2.30
N PRO A 596 -60.13 -51.79 2.74
CA PRO A 596 -60.53 -52.91 3.58
C PRO A 596 -60.58 -54.23 2.79
N VAL A 597 -60.25 -55.33 3.47
CA VAL A 597 -60.32 -56.69 2.91
C VAL A 597 -61.74 -57.25 3.06
N ALA A 598 -62.31 -57.81 1.99
CA ALA A 598 -63.65 -58.39 2.01
C ALA A 598 -63.68 -59.78 2.69
N PRO A 599 -64.73 -60.10 3.48
CA PRO A 599 -64.86 -61.39 4.15
C PRO A 599 -65.23 -62.52 3.16
N GLU A 600 -64.65 -63.70 3.38
CA GLU A 600 -64.89 -64.89 2.55
C GLU A 600 -66.22 -65.58 2.93
N PRO A 601 -67.10 -65.95 1.98
CA PRO A 601 -68.42 -66.49 2.30
C PRO A 601 -68.38 -67.89 2.96
N PRO A 602 -69.24 -68.16 3.96
CA PRO A 602 -69.21 -69.38 4.75
C PRO A 602 -69.73 -70.60 3.97
N LYS A 603 -69.18 -71.77 4.29
CA LYS A 603 -69.59 -73.06 3.75
C LYS A 603 -70.67 -73.68 4.66
N MET A 604 -71.80 -74.08 4.09
CA MET A 604 -72.94 -74.63 4.82
C MET A 604 -73.03 -76.16 4.71
N THR A 605 -73.68 -76.78 5.70
CA THR A 605 -73.81 -78.25 5.85
C THR A 605 -75.28 -78.66 5.87
N THR A 606 -75.67 -79.73 5.18
CA THR A 606 -77.07 -80.20 5.09
C THR A 606 -77.19 -81.68 5.46
N VAL A 607 -78.35 -82.08 6.01
CA VAL A 607 -78.65 -83.46 6.44
C VAL A 607 -79.96 -83.93 5.82
N GLU A 608 -79.95 -85.09 5.16
CA GLU A 608 -81.12 -85.71 4.52
C GLU A 608 -81.89 -86.66 5.46
N ILE A 609 -83.18 -86.86 5.16
CA ILE A 609 -84.11 -87.76 5.86
C ILE A 609 -84.83 -88.62 4.80
N PRO A 610 -84.93 -89.95 4.94
CA PRO A 610 -85.40 -90.84 3.87
C PRO A 610 -86.92 -91.07 3.85
N ASP A 611 -87.46 -91.29 2.65
CA ASP A 611 -88.87 -91.57 2.36
C ASP A 611 -89.06 -92.93 1.64
N LYS A 612 -90.33 -93.37 1.48
CA LYS A 612 -90.69 -94.68 0.90
C LYS A 612 -90.97 -94.59 -0.62
N PRO A 613 -90.17 -95.23 -1.50
CA PRO A 613 -90.26 -95.10 -2.98
C PRO A 613 -91.32 -96.05 -3.60
N THR A 614 -91.54 -96.18 -4.92
CA THR A 614 -90.77 -95.89 -6.17
C THR A 614 -91.78 -95.71 -7.35
N GLU A 615 -91.51 -95.25 -8.59
CA GLU A 615 -90.28 -94.83 -9.32
C GLU A 615 -90.50 -93.84 -10.52
N PRO A 616 -91.43 -94.07 -11.48
CA PRO A 616 -91.20 -93.71 -12.90
C PRO A 616 -91.81 -92.36 -13.34
N LYS A 617 -91.56 -91.73 -14.51
CA LYS A 617 -90.48 -91.62 -15.57
C LYS A 617 -91.21 -91.11 -16.85
N GLN A 618 -90.67 -90.42 -17.88
CA GLN A 618 -89.46 -89.63 -18.23
C GLN A 618 -89.82 -88.84 -19.54
N PRO A 619 -88.97 -88.02 -20.23
CA PRO A 619 -87.55 -87.71 -20.06
C PRO A 619 -87.31 -86.24 -19.63
N THR A 620 -86.61 -85.42 -20.44
CA THR A 620 -85.80 -84.31 -19.91
C THR A 620 -85.42 -83.19 -20.91
N PRO A 621 -85.25 -81.94 -20.43
CA PRO A 621 -84.40 -80.90 -21.04
C PRO A 621 -83.10 -80.62 -20.23
N PRO A 622 -82.06 -79.99 -20.83
CA PRO A 622 -80.95 -79.34 -20.10
C PRO A 622 -81.29 -77.85 -19.84
N VAL A 623 -81.37 -77.31 -18.61
CA VAL A 623 -80.39 -77.17 -17.51
C VAL A 623 -79.43 -75.99 -17.68
N ALA A 624 -79.44 -75.08 -16.69
CA ALA A 624 -78.58 -73.90 -16.54
C ALA A 624 -77.61 -74.07 -15.33
N PRO A 625 -76.48 -73.33 -15.27
CA PRO A 625 -75.44 -73.52 -14.25
C PRO A 625 -75.86 -73.06 -12.82
N THR A 626 -75.09 -73.51 -11.82
CA THR A 626 -75.57 -73.72 -10.44
C THR A 626 -74.96 -72.82 -9.35
N PRO A 627 -75.66 -72.66 -8.21
CA PRO A 627 -75.17 -72.02 -6.98
C PRO A 627 -74.31 -73.02 -6.13
N PRO A 628 -73.91 -72.75 -4.86
CA PRO A 628 -72.69 -73.32 -4.27
C PRO A 628 -72.75 -74.82 -3.92
N LYS A 629 -71.55 -75.43 -3.77
CA LYS A 629 -71.35 -76.89 -3.62
C LYS A 629 -71.56 -77.41 -2.18
N THR A 630 -72.30 -78.50 -2.09
CA THR A 630 -72.51 -79.35 -0.90
C THR A 630 -71.51 -80.52 -0.84
N ILE A 631 -71.30 -81.15 0.33
CA ILE A 631 -70.43 -82.33 0.52
C ILE A 631 -71.08 -83.36 1.46
N ASN A 632 -71.11 -84.64 1.05
CA ASN A 632 -71.47 -85.81 1.86
C ASN A 632 -70.22 -86.70 2.08
N ILE A 633 -70.16 -87.50 3.17
CA ILE A 633 -68.99 -88.35 3.51
C ILE A 633 -69.38 -89.73 4.04
N VAL A 634 -68.93 -90.80 3.36
CA VAL A 634 -68.62 -92.14 3.92
C VAL A 634 -67.37 -92.70 3.18
N VAL A 635 -66.63 -93.63 3.80
CA VAL A 635 -65.23 -94.02 3.54
C VAL A 635 -65.16 -95.56 3.36
N PRO A 636 -64.39 -96.18 2.42
CA PRO A 636 -62.95 -96.47 2.66
C PRO A 636 -61.97 -96.72 1.47
N LYS A 637 -60.67 -96.80 1.86
CA LYS A 637 -59.48 -97.45 1.22
C LYS A 637 -58.58 -96.71 0.19
N LYS A 638 -57.47 -96.19 0.73
CA LYS A 638 -56.05 -96.25 0.27
C LYS A 638 -55.66 -97.69 -0.24
N PRO A 639 -54.65 -97.94 -1.12
CA PRO A 639 -53.45 -97.16 -1.51
C PRO A 639 -53.38 -96.79 -3.01
N THR A 640 -52.50 -95.88 -3.47
CA THR A 640 -51.02 -96.03 -3.57
C THR A 640 -50.19 -94.87 -2.99
N GLU A 641 -48.86 -95.08 -2.93
CA GLU A 641 -47.85 -94.29 -2.20
C GLU A 641 -46.68 -93.87 -3.14
N PRO A 642 -45.66 -93.08 -2.71
CA PRO A 642 -45.41 -91.82 -3.40
C PRO A 642 -44.03 -91.70 -4.10
N LYS A 643 -43.89 -90.65 -4.92
CA LYS A 643 -42.60 -90.06 -5.32
C LYS A 643 -42.83 -88.55 -5.48
N ALA A 644 -42.40 -87.70 -4.54
CA ALA A 644 -41.03 -87.30 -4.19
C ALA A 644 -40.45 -86.26 -5.19
N PRO A 645 -39.72 -85.22 -4.73
CA PRO A 645 -40.05 -83.84 -5.14
C PRO A 645 -38.87 -83.05 -5.72
N THR A 646 -38.99 -81.71 -5.70
CA THR A 646 -37.91 -80.67 -5.71
C THR A 646 -37.10 -80.43 -7.00
N PRO A 647 -36.47 -79.25 -7.21
CA PRO A 647 -36.73 -77.89 -6.67
C PRO A 647 -36.72 -76.80 -7.82
N PRO A 648 -36.28 -75.51 -7.68
CA PRO A 648 -36.64 -74.42 -8.61
C PRO A 648 -35.56 -74.13 -9.68
N THR A 649 -35.79 -73.15 -10.57
CA THR A 649 -34.80 -72.09 -10.92
C THR A 649 -35.47 -70.86 -11.57
N ALA A 650 -34.77 -69.71 -11.59
CA ALA A 650 -34.91 -68.62 -12.60
C ALA A 650 -34.08 -68.99 -13.88
N PRO A 651 -33.68 -68.14 -14.86
CA PRO A 651 -33.76 -66.68 -15.03
C PRO A 651 -34.20 -66.21 -16.46
N VAL A 652 -33.64 -65.10 -16.97
CA VAL A 652 -34.04 -64.20 -18.10
C VAL A 652 -32.74 -63.51 -18.65
N PRO A 653 -32.59 -62.94 -19.88
CA PRO A 653 -33.53 -62.66 -21.00
C PRO A 653 -33.10 -63.13 -22.44
N PRO A 654 -33.96 -62.93 -23.46
CA PRO A 654 -33.62 -62.86 -24.90
C PRO A 654 -33.75 -61.44 -25.52
N LYS A 655 -33.71 -61.33 -26.86
CA LYS A 655 -34.04 -60.17 -27.74
C LYS A 655 -34.85 -60.71 -28.95
N THR A 656 -35.44 -59.95 -29.90
CA THR A 656 -34.88 -59.17 -31.05
C THR A 656 -36.10 -58.59 -31.87
N ILE A 657 -36.05 -57.79 -32.95
CA ILE A 657 -35.02 -57.06 -33.75
C ILE A 657 -35.63 -55.75 -34.35
N THR A 658 -34.96 -55.08 -35.30
CA THR A 658 -35.36 -53.82 -35.98
C THR A 658 -36.29 -54.03 -37.20
N VAL A 659 -36.89 -52.99 -37.83
CA VAL A 659 -36.31 -52.06 -38.84
C VAL A 659 -37.32 -50.91 -39.14
N GLU A 660 -36.96 -49.67 -39.54
CA GLU A 660 -35.88 -48.74 -39.14
C GLU A 660 -36.04 -47.35 -39.84
N VAL A 661 -35.30 -46.31 -39.39
CA VAL A 661 -34.88 -45.07 -40.13
C VAL A 661 -35.94 -44.00 -40.55
N PRO A 662 -35.67 -42.67 -40.39
CA PRO A 662 -34.74 -41.98 -39.48
C PRO A 662 -35.42 -40.96 -38.54
N LYS A 663 -34.87 -40.82 -37.32
CA LYS A 663 -34.92 -39.55 -36.59
C LYS A 663 -33.60 -39.36 -35.82
N VAL A 664 -32.85 -38.34 -36.20
CA VAL A 664 -31.55 -37.99 -35.60
C VAL A 664 -31.78 -37.22 -34.28
N PRO A 665 -30.93 -37.38 -33.24
CA PRO A 665 -31.23 -36.82 -31.91
C PRO A 665 -30.96 -35.32 -31.77
N THR A 666 -31.67 -34.71 -30.84
CA THR A 666 -31.28 -33.51 -30.08
C THR A 666 -31.33 -33.91 -28.60
N LYS A 667 -30.44 -33.51 -27.68
CA LYS A 667 -29.27 -32.59 -27.67
C LYS A 667 -28.36 -33.19 -26.56
N PRO A 668 -27.01 -33.22 -26.66
CA PRO A 668 -26.22 -32.02 -26.31
C PRO A 668 -24.87 -31.88 -27.07
N ASN A 669 -24.54 -30.66 -27.52
CA ASN A 669 -23.41 -29.88 -26.98
C ASN A 669 -23.36 -28.45 -27.54
N GLU A 670 -22.29 -27.75 -27.22
CA GLU A 670 -22.07 -26.30 -27.29
C GLU A 670 -22.06 -25.70 -28.71
N PRO A 671 -22.37 -24.40 -28.86
CA PRO A 671 -22.05 -23.66 -30.07
C PRO A 671 -20.55 -23.32 -30.10
N THR A 672 -19.78 -23.99 -30.96
CA THR A 672 -18.45 -23.50 -31.32
C THR A 672 -18.56 -22.18 -32.09
N LYS A 673 -17.72 -21.21 -31.72
CA LYS A 673 -17.42 -20.03 -32.55
C LYS A 673 -15.91 -19.94 -32.79
N PRO A 674 -15.48 -19.29 -33.89
CA PRO A 674 -14.23 -19.65 -34.54
C PRO A 674 -12.97 -19.19 -33.80
N ASN A 675 -11.92 -20.02 -33.91
CA ASN A 675 -10.55 -19.57 -33.75
C ASN A 675 -10.22 -18.54 -34.85
N VAL A 676 -10.08 -17.27 -34.45
CA VAL A 676 -9.46 -16.22 -35.27
C VAL A 676 -8.28 -15.65 -34.49
N LYS A 677 -7.09 -16.23 -34.69
CA LYS A 677 -5.82 -15.61 -34.29
C LYS A 677 -5.59 -14.34 -35.11
N TRP A 678 -6.02 -13.20 -34.56
CA TRP A 678 -5.56 -11.89 -35.02
C TRP A 678 -4.09 -11.72 -34.65
N HIS A 679 -3.22 -11.84 -35.65
CA HIS A 679 -1.79 -11.58 -35.50
C HIS A 679 -1.53 -10.08 -35.65
N LYS A 680 -1.28 -9.39 -34.55
CA LYS A 680 -0.54 -8.12 -34.54
C LYS A 680 0.39 -8.05 -33.34
N ASN A 681 1.60 -8.57 -33.54
CA ASN A 681 2.78 -7.74 -33.37
C ASN A 681 3.65 -7.97 -34.62
N ILE A 682 4.04 -6.89 -35.29
CA ILE A 682 5.02 -6.96 -36.37
C ILE A 682 6.40 -7.01 -35.71
N VAL A 683 7.18 -7.95 -36.22
CA VAL A 683 8.61 -8.17 -36.00
C VAL A 683 9.42 -6.88 -35.85
N VAL A 684 10.26 -6.84 -34.82
CA VAL A 684 11.67 -6.47 -34.98
C VAL A 684 12.49 -7.67 -34.54
N GLU A 685 13.56 -7.98 -35.28
CA GLU A 685 14.36 -9.18 -35.08
C GLU A 685 15.45 -8.99 -34.02
N SER A 686 15.79 -10.07 -33.30
CA SER A 686 17.14 -10.25 -32.74
C SER A 686 17.49 -11.74 -32.77
N VAL A 687 18.69 -12.06 -33.28
CA VAL A 687 19.11 -13.44 -33.59
C VAL A 687 19.45 -14.23 -32.32
N LYS A 688 19.14 -15.53 -32.33
CA LYS A 688 19.69 -16.49 -31.35
C LYS A 688 21.01 -17.05 -31.84
N GLU A 689 22.10 -16.73 -31.15
CA GLU A 689 23.30 -17.55 -31.13
C GLU A 689 23.24 -18.59 -29.98
N PRO A 690 23.93 -19.73 -30.08
CA PRO A 690 23.71 -20.86 -29.19
C PRO A 690 24.41 -20.72 -27.82
N LYS A 691 23.79 -21.33 -26.81
CA LYS A 691 24.35 -21.50 -25.46
C LYS A 691 25.58 -22.44 -25.52
N PRO A 692 26.76 -22.05 -25.00
CA PRO A 692 27.90 -22.95 -24.89
C PRO A 692 27.61 -24.15 -23.98
N GLU A 693 28.01 -25.34 -24.40
CA GLU A 693 27.96 -26.57 -23.59
C GLU A 693 29.18 -26.70 -22.68
N THR A 694 29.03 -27.36 -21.54
CA THR A 694 30.13 -27.70 -20.62
C THR A 694 31.08 -28.71 -21.26
N PRO A 695 32.38 -28.39 -21.46
CA PRO A 695 33.34 -29.34 -22.02
C PRO A 695 33.66 -30.49 -21.06
N THR A 696 33.66 -31.72 -21.56
CA THR A 696 34.12 -32.91 -20.83
C THR A 696 35.64 -33.04 -20.82
N THR A 697 36.19 -33.68 -19.78
CA THR A 697 37.63 -33.93 -19.60
C THR A 697 38.24 -34.92 -20.60
N PRO A 698 39.37 -34.58 -21.26
CA PRO A 698 40.36 -35.55 -21.75
C PRO A 698 41.29 -36.02 -20.62
N ASN A 699 42.11 -37.07 -20.84
CA ASN A 699 42.88 -37.74 -19.79
C ASN A 699 44.28 -38.19 -20.27
N VAL A 700 45.25 -38.29 -19.33
CA VAL A 700 46.63 -38.85 -19.43
C VAL A 700 47.60 -38.23 -20.47
N PRO A 701 48.96 -38.39 -20.38
CA PRO A 701 49.78 -39.00 -19.30
C PRO A 701 51.09 -38.27 -18.85
N ASN A 702 51.59 -38.71 -17.68
CA ASN A 702 53.01 -38.83 -17.26
C ASN A 702 53.83 -37.66 -16.64
N LYS A 703 54.87 -38.13 -15.90
CA LYS A 703 55.75 -37.56 -14.84
C LYS A 703 57.18 -38.15 -15.10
N PRO A 704 58.35 -37.73 -14.52
CA PRO A 704 58.65 -36.78 -13.41
C PRO A 704 59.77 -35.73 -13.64
N SER A 705 60.00 -34.86 -12.64
CA SER A 705 61.33 -34.65 -12.01
C SER A 705 61.19 -34.18 -10.54
N LYS A 706 62.29 -34.10 -9.77
CA LYS A 706 62.31 -34.11 -8.26
C LYS A 706 63.35 -33.07 -7.70
N PRO A 707 63.60 -32.93 -6.36
CA PRO A 707 63.07 -31.89 -5.47
C PRO A 707 64.19 -31.03 -4.78
N VAL A 708 63.97 -30.60 -3.51
CA VAL A 708 64.84 -29.89 -2.52
C VAL A 708 64.60 -28.37 -2.46
N GLU A 709 64.38 -27.69 -1.32
CA GLU A 709 63.95 -28.08 0.05
C GLU A 709 63.24 -26.87 0.73
N PRO A 710 62.60 -26.99 1.93
CA PRO A 710 61.67 -25.99 2.44
C PRO A 710 62.26 -24.94 3.39
N SER A 711 61.60 -23.79 3.48
CA SER A 711 61.54 -22.99 4.71
C SER A 711 60.15 -22.35 4.86
N LYS A 712 59.63 -22.27 6.09
CA LYS A 712 58.35 -21.60 6.40
C LYS A 712 58.61 -20.11 6.65
N PRO A 713 57.69 -19.23 6.20
CA PRO A 713 57.16 -18.24 7.12
C PRO A 713 55.68 -18.44 7.49
N VAL A 714 55.32 -17.74 8.56
CA VAL A 714 54.03 -17.61 9.25
C VAL A 714 52.85 -17.30 8.31
N LYS A 715 51.66 -17.85 8.61
CA LYS A 715 50.37 -17.32 8.12
C LYS A 715 50.20 -15.88 8.64
N ASN A 716 50.23 -14.87 7.78
CA ASN A 716 49.31 -13.75 8.01
C ASN A 716 47.92 -14.21 7.57
N GLU A 717 46.94 -14.07 8.45
CA GLU A 717 45.54 -14.28 8.06
C GLU A 717 45.03 -12.96 7.48
N SER A 718 44.67 -12.95 6.20
CA SER A 718 44.00 -11.80 5.59
C SER A 718 42.72 -11.51 6.38
N PRO A 719 42.45 -10.25 6.76
CA PRO A 719 41.16 -9.91 7.36
C PRO A 719 40.01 -10.40 6.48
N LYS A 720 38.99 -11.00 7.09
CA LYS A 720 37.71 -11.18 6.40
C LYS A 720 37.23 -9.80 5.92
N PRO A 721 36.60 -9.70 4.74
CA PRO A 721 35.90 -8.48 4.38
C PRO A 721 34.86 -8.21 5.47
N VAL A 722 35.03 -7.07 6.15
CA VAL A 722 34.01 -6.55 7.06
C VAL A 722 32.79 -6.26 6.20
N LYS A 723 31.64 -6.84 6.54
CA LYS A 723 30.37 -6.34 6.01
C LYS A 723 30.28 -4.88 6.46
N ALA A 724 30.15 -3.94 5.53
CA ALA A 724 29.78 -2.59 5.90
C ALA A 724 28.46 -2.67 6.68
N SER A 725 28.44 -2.13 7.90
CA SER A 725 27.18 -1.87 8.59
C SER A 725 26.37 -0.88 7.76
N PRO A 726 25.03 -0.97 7.74
CA PRO A 726 24.20 0.14 7.31
C PRO A 726 24.59 1.38 8.13
N VAL A 727 24.87 2.49 7.45
CA VAL A 727 25.01 3.79 8.11
C VAL A 727 23.62 4.43 8.12
N ALA A 728 23.34 5.30 9.09
CA ALA A 728 22.16 6.16 9.04
C ALA A 728 22.14 6.92 7.70
N GLN A 729 20.97 7.02 7.07
CA GLN A 729 20.88 7.74 5.80
C GLN A 729 20.51 9.20 6.07
N GLU A 730 21.43 10.08 5.71
CA GLU A 730 21.42 11.49 6.07
C GLU A 730 20.97 12.34 4.87
N SER A 731 19.95 13.17 5.08
CA SER A 731 19.59 14.23 4.14
C SER A 731 20.51 15.42 4.41
N LEU A 732 21.68 15.44 3.77
CA LEU A 732 22.61 16.56 3.85
C LEU A 732 21.93 17.83 3.28
N PRO A 733 21.76 18.90 4.08
CA PRO A 733 21.14 20.13 3.59
C PRO A 733 21.94 20.72 2.42
N GLN A 734 21.21 21.18 1.41
CA GLN A 734 21.78 21.93 0.30
C GLN A 734 21.92 23.39 0.71
N THR A 735 23.11 23.97 0.55
CA THR A 735 23.35 25.43 0.61
C THR A 735 23.22 25.98 -0.82
N GLY A 736 21.98 26.10 -1.29
CA GLY A 736 21.53 26.71 -2.56
C GLY A 736 22.16 26.38 -3.93
N ASP A 737 23.21 25.55 -4.08
CA ASP A 737 23.89 25.27 -5.37
C ASP A 737 23.00 24.48 -6.37
N ALA A 738 22.18 25.21 -7.12
CA ALA A 738 21.15 24.68 -8.02
C ALA A 738 21.68 23.98 -9.28
N GLU A 739 22.95 24.16 -9.66
CA GLU A 739 23.51 23.47 -10.84
C GLU A 739 23.78 21.97 -10.58
N GLY A 740 23.61 21.50 -9.33
CA GLY A 740 23.75 20.10 -8.94
C GLY A 740 22.61 19.15 -9.37
N TYR A 741 21.50 19.64 -9.94
CA TYR A 741 20.30 18.82 -10.25
C TYR A 741 20.42 17.91 -11.49
N GLY A 742 21.42 17.03 -11.49
CA GLY A 742 21.66 16.02 -12.52
C GLY A 742 20.63 14.88 -12.56
N LEU A 743 19.46 15.11 -13.16
CA LEU A 743 18.48 14.11 -13.64
C LEU A 743 18.29 12.86 -12.74
N ALA A 744 17.86 13.08 -11.49
CA ALA A 744 17.21 12.01 -10.71
C ALA A 744 15.87 11.64 -11.38
N VAL A 745 15.83 10.52 -12.11
CA VAL A 745 14.67 10.13 -12.92
C VAL A 745 13.50 9.71 -12.03
N PHE A 746 12.55 10.62 -11.82
CA PHE A 746 11.23 10.28 -11.26
C PHE A 746 10.50 9.32 -12.20
N GLY A 747 10.57 8.03 -11.88
CA GLY A 747 10.07 6.93 -12.71
C GLY A 747 9.44 5.78 -11.92
N LEU A 748 9.06 6.00 -10.65
CA LEU A 748 8.25 5.04 -9.90
C LEU A 748 6.82 4.98 -10.48
N GLY A 749 6.29 3.78 -10.65
CA GLY A 749 5.09 3.55 -11.42
C GLY A 749 3.79 3.81 -10.65
N MET A 750 2.90 4.63 -11.21
CA MET A 750 1.48 4.58 -10.88
C MET A 750 0.74 3.71 -11.90
N VAL A 751 0.29 2.53 -11.47
CA VAL A 751 -0.57 1.66 -12.28
C VAL A 751 -2.03 2.07 -12.09
N ALA A 752 -2.63 2.55 -13.18
CA ALA A 752 -4.06 2.60 -13.47
C ALA A 752 -5.01 3.34 -12.48
N PHE A 753 -5.53 4.48 -12.93
CA PHE A 753 -6.97 4.76 -12.82
C PHE A 753 -7.51 5.39 -14.11
N ALA A 754 -8.10 4.54 -14.97
CA ALA A 754 -8.61 4.93 -16.28
C ALA A 754 -10.05 4.41 -16.52
N VAL A 755 -10.93 4.56 -15.52
CA VAL A 755 -12.30 4.00 -15.54
C VAL A 755 -13.33 5.02 -15.02
N SER A 756 -13.51 6.15 -15.71
CA SER A 756 -14.56 7.14 -15.33
C SER A 756 -15.09 8.05 -16.46
N THR A 757 -14.73 7.85 -17.73
CA THR A 757 -15.15 8.74 -18.86
C THR A 757 -15.81 8.03 -20.06
N MET A 758 -16.62 6.98 -19.82
CA MET A 758 -17.42 6.29 -20.86
C MET A 758 -18.94 6.29 -20.64
N LEU A 759 -19.52 7.38 -20.10
CA LEU A 759 -20.99 7.52 -19.98
C LEU A 759 -21.58 8.85 -20.49
N ALA A 760 -20.76 9.83 -20.90
CA ALA A 760 -21.23 11.14 -21.39
C ALA A 760 -21.26 11.28 -22.93
N ALA A 761 -20.81 10.26 -23.69
CA ALA A 761 -20.56 10.35 -25.13
C ALA A 761 -21.61 9.64 -26.01
N LYS A 762 -22.86 9.46 -25.55
CA LYS A 762 -23.92 8.74 -26.29
C LYS A 762 -25.20 9.55 -26.51
N LYS A 763 -25.09 10.81 -26.95
CA LYS A 763 -26.23 11.56 -27.50
C LYS A 763 -25.85 12.70 -28.45
N ARG A 764 -25.34 12.37 -29.65
CA ARG A 764 -25.30 13.27 -30.82
C ARG A 764 -24.96 12.54 -32.13
N GLN A 765 -25.91 11.77 -32.63
CA GLN A 765 -26.10 11.44 -34.06
C GLN A 765 -27.50 10.86 -34.21
N GLU A 766 -28.13 11.14 -35.36
CA GLU A 766 -29.58 11.03 -35.65
C GLU A 766 -30.39 12.21 -35.07
N ASP A 767 -30.90 13.02 -36.01
CA ASP A 767 -31.69 14.26 -35.97
C ASP A 767 -31.30 15.38 -34.96
#